data_AF-A0A8C6TUR4-F1
#
_entry.id   AF-A0A8C6TUR4-F1
#
_cell.length_a   1.000
_cell.length_b   1.000
_cell.length_c   1.000
_cell.angle_alpha   90.00
_cell.angle_beta   90.00
_cell.angle_gamma   90.00
#
_symmetry.space_group_name_H-M   'P 1'
#
loop_
_entity.id
_entity.type
_entity.pdbx_description
1 polymer ?
#
loop_
_entity_poly.entity_id
_entity_poly.type
_entity_poly.pdbx_seq_one_letter_code
_entity_poly.pdbx_strand_id
1 'polypeptide(L)'
;MPSLPNNGDQGASPVNMPSVSSYQSGGKRKVRSKKKKGTITANVAGTKYEIVRTVISEMDFIKTRDEDETANLIWSDSAVQHEKIAELRNYQRINHFPGMGEICRKDCLARNMSKMIKCQPQEYSFIPKTWIFPAEYTQFQNYVKELRRKRKQKTFIVKPANGAMGHGISLIRNCEKLPAQEHFIVQEYLDKPFLMEGYKFDLRIYILVTSCDPLRIFLYNDGLVRMGTEKYHAPSEANLSQLYMHLTNYSVNKHNENFERDETVDKGSKRSISWFTEFLRANDYDVAKFWGDISELVVKTLIVAEPHVLHAYRMCRPGQPPGSDSVCFEVLGFDIILDRKLKPWLLEINRAPSFGTDQRIDYDVKKGVLLNSLQLLNIRASDKKRNLAQQKAEAQRRLYGHGSMKKLSAASSDWEKQRHTLERRREELTERLAQVRKQISREEHERAHLGNYRRIYPPDDKLLLEKYESLLSAAFQTFLAGRAASLQKEMNNPLKRMKEEDILDLLEQCELDDEKLMGKSPRQRGPRPLTAMPECIQSLRRQRPDYLADFTSASSADNSCSSSDEEEDDRRKAGGSRAVEKKKVSYDLGDNKEKHLAERAGRMHWKPPIKSLKPGPAPSASPTLSEPIRRSISCPRSIASLSSPNEVRSLSSRPSPVVPLATALVRPSSATLRSHSLSRSGSAHRVPHSNSLGTIHSHIGDSLTSLRSKEQEMELVRQTLAALTAMRIRFPGKTEDEAEAVLDDILDNWKYHKPKVASYWLVKLDSTKQRKVLDIVRTNVRSALQRIWREPEVENLHLYRLFTRVFNRLLWSHGQGLWNCFSNTGSSWETVFSRSSEVVSPQELQCCRRLVQLCRDCLLVVYKFVFESRGSLTGLSPEWDDTRYWNAVSRSCLTALSRWKVS
;
A
#
# COMPACT_ATOMS: atom_id res chain seq x y z
N MET A 1 33.72 12.04 -54.99
CA MET A 1 33.85 11.55 -56.38
C MET A 1 32.84 10.42 -56.59
N PRO A 2 32.12 10.38 -57.74
CA PRO A 2 30.76 10.93 -57.65
C PRO A 2 29.63 10.23 -58.46
N SER A 3 28.39 10.56 -58.06
CA SER A 3 27.22 10.94 -58.88
C SER A 3 26.52 9.99 -59.90
N LEU A 4 25.24 9.68 -59.59
CA LEU A 4 24.02 9.94 -60.39
C LEU A 4 23.80 9.10 -61.71
N PRO A 5 22.69 9.28 -62.48
CA PRO A 5 21.30 8.94 -62.10
C PRO A 5 20.45 8.33 -63.27
N ASN A 6 19.11 8.51 -63.22
CA ASN A 6 18.08 8.33 -64.27
C ASN A 6 17.66 6.88 -64.61
N ASN A 7 16.43 6.60 -65.05
CA ASN A 7 15.23 7.45 -65.16
C ASN A 7 13.96 6.59 -64.88
N GLY A 8 12.82 7.22 -64.63
CA GLY A 8 11.51 6.55 -64.60
C GLY A 8 10.58 7.07 -65.71
N ASP A 9 9.52 6.33 -66.03
CA ASP A 9 8.39 6.85 -66.80
C ASP A 9 7.05 6.17 -66.43
N GLN A 10 5.96 6.60 -67.05
CA GLN A 10 4.58 6.53 -66.58
C GLN A 10 3.71 5.51 -67.34
N GLY A 11 2.45 5.33 -66.90
CA GLY A 11 1.34 5.27 -67.85
C GLY A 11 0.37 4.07 -67.83
N ALA A 12 -0.68 4.19 -67.02
CA ALA A 12 -2.08 3.78 -67.32
C ALA A 12 -2.45 2.28 -67.55
N SER A 13 -3.76 2.02 -67.47
CA SER A 13 -4.42 0.71 -67.53
C SER A 13 -5.47 0.65 -68.65
N PRO A 14 -5.99 -0.55 -68.99
CA PRO A 14 -7.44 -0.76 -68.93
C PRO A 14 -7.82 -2.11 -68.26
N VAL A 15 -8.70 -2.16 -67.26
CA VAL A 15 -10.19 -2.25 -67.30
C VAL A 15 -10.76 -3.69 -67.37
N ASN A 16 -11.53 -4.04 -66.34
CA ASN A 16 -12.66 -4.99 -66.17
C ASN A 16 -13.31 -5.62 -67.44
N MET A 17 -13.99 -6.79 -67.44
CA MET A 17 -14.40 -7.81 -66.43
C MET A 17 -14.79 -9.13 -67.18
N PRO A 18 -15.71 -10.01 -66.72
CA PRO A 18 -15.44 -11.27 -65.99
C PRO A 18 -15.71 -12.57 -66.78
N SER A 19 -15.29 -13.72 -66.25
CA SER A 19 -15.82 -15.05 -66.64
C SER A 19 -16.00 -15.97 -65.43
N VAL A 20 -16.88 -16.98 -65.56
CA VAL A 20 -17.57 -17.65 -64.43
C VAL A 20 -16.94 -18.99 -64.03
N SER A 21 -16.79 -19.16 -62.71
CA SER A 21 -16.77 -20.42 -61.91
C SER A 21 -16.31 -21.74 -62.54
N SER A 22 -15.31 -22.36 -61.91
CA SER A 22 -15.45 -23.76 -61.48
C SER A 22 -14.81 -23.98 -60.10
N TYR A 23 -15.51 -24.68 -59.20
CA TYR A 23 -15.02 -25.02 -57.86
C TYR A 23 -14.35 -26.40 -57.87
N GLN A 24 -13.16 -26.52 -57.27
CA GLN A 24 -12.64 -27.82 -56.79
C GLN A 24 -12.12 -27.69 -55.35
N SER A 25 -12.52 -28.63 -54.49
CA SER A 25 -12.29 -28.58 -53.04
C SER A 25 -11.00 -29.32 -52.63
N GLY A 26 -9.87 -28.62 -52.65
CA GLY A 26 -8.56 -29.14 -52.24
C GLY A 26 -8.29 -29.01 -50.73
N GLY A 27 -8.80 -29.94 -49.93
CA GLY A 27 -8.74 -29.91 -48.45
C GLY A 27 -7.34 -30.06 -47.81
N LYS A 28 -6.48 -29.04 -47.89
CA LYS A 28 -5.16 -29.05 -47.24
C LYS A 28 -5.27 -29.06 -45.70
N ARG A 29 -5.00 -30.23 -45.09
CA ARG A 29 -4.88 -30.40 -43.62
C ARG A 29 -3.89 -29.39 -43.04
N LYS A 30 -4.37 -28.43 -42.24
CA LYS A 30 -3.50 -27.51 -41.47
C LYS A 30 -2.71 -28.29 -40.42
N VAL A 31 -1.44 -28.58 -40.73
CA VAL A 31 -0.46 -29.05 -39.75
C VAL A 31 -0.45 -28.08 -38.58
N ARG A 32 -0.74 -28.57 -37.36
CA ARG A 32 -0.63 -27.77 -36.14
C ARG A 32 0.85 -27.47 -35.88
N SER A 33 1.33 -26.31 -36.31
CA SER A 33 2.65 -25.82 -35.92
C SER A 33 2.77 -25.85 -34.40
N LYS A 34 3.86 -26.43 -33.86
CA LYS A 34 4.14 -26.41 -32.41
C LYS A 34 4.00 -24.96 -31.93
N LYS A 35 3.12 -24.71 -30.93
CA LYS A 35 2.94 -23.37 -30.37
C LYS A 35 4.32 -22.87 -29.93
N LYS A 36 4.78 -21.73 -30.46
CA LYS A 36 5.98 -21.05 -29.92
C LYS A 36 5.78 -20.92 -28.39
N LYS A 37 6.77 -21.36 -27.58
CA LYS A 37 6.79 -21.05 -26.16
C LYS A 37 6.63 -19.52 -26.03
N GLY A 38 5.71 -19.08 -25.18
CA GLY A 38 5.54 -17.65 -24.95
C GLY A 38 6.75 -17.10 -24.21
N THR A 39 7.21 -15.91 -24.61
CA THR A 39 8.30 -15.18 -23.94
C THR A 39 7.77 -14.48 -22.68
N ILE A 40 8.58 -14.47 -21.61
CA ILE A 40 8.41 -13.61 -20.44
C ILE A 40 9.42 -12.46 -20.58
N THR A 41 9.00 -11.22 -20.34
CA THR A 41 9.90 -10.05 -20.46
C THR A 41 10.00 -9.25 -19.16
N ALA A 42 11.16 -8.61 -18.94
CA ALA A 42 11.46 -7.86 -17.73
C ALA A 42 12.02 -6.47 -18.04
N ASN A 43 11.43 -5.43 -17.42
CA ASN A 43 12.01 -4.10 -17.37
C ASN A 43 12.90 -3.99 -16.11
N VAL A 44 14.18 -3.72 -16.34
CA VAL A 44 15.23 -3.63 -15.31
C VAL A 44 15.95 -2.27 -15.34
N ALA A 45 15.29 -1.23 -15.88
CA ALA A 45 15.79 0.13 -15.88
C ALA A 45 15.95 0.69 -14.45
N GLY A 46 15.03 0.31 -13.55
CA GLY A 46 14.98 0.80 -12.18
C GLY A 46 15.97 0.16 -11.21
N THR A 47 16.85 -0.76 -11.65
CA THR A 47 17.89 -1.35 -10.78
C THR A 47 19.31 -0.90 -11.15
N LYS A 48 20.15 -0.75 -10.12
CA LYS A 48 21.60 -0.58 -10.22
C LYS A 48 22.40 -1.82 -9.80
N TYR A 49 21.73 -2.88 -9.32
CA TYR A 49 22.39 -4.07 -8.78
C TYR A 49 22.54 -5.16 -9.84
N GLU A 50 23.77 -5.54 -10.16
CA GLU A 50 24.02 -6.50 -11.24
C GLU A 50 23.49 -7.91 -10.95
N ILE A 51 23.44 -8.31 -9.67
CA ILE A 51 22.86 -9.60 -9.27
C ILE A 51 21.38 -9.73 -9.62
N VAL A 52 20.64 -8.60 -9.66
CA VAL A 52 19.24 -8.58 -10.11
C VAL A 52 19.15 -8.85 -11.61
N ARG A 53 20.07 -8.30 -12.42
CA ARG A 53 20.14 -8.59 -13.87
C ARG A 53 20.56 -10.03 -14.15
N THR A 54 21.53 -10.53 -13.39
CA THR A 54 22.02 -11.92 -13.44
C THR A 54 20.87 -12.89 -13.22
N VAL A 55 20.16 -12.75 -12.09
CA VAL A 55 19.04 -13.65 -11.70
C VAL A 55 17.85 -13.56 -12.67
N ILE A 56 17.54 -12.37 -13.20
CA ILE A 56 16.48 -12.21 -14.20
C ILE A 56 16.85 -12.90 -15.52
N SER A 57 18.13 -12.86 -15.91
CA SER A 57 18.63 -13.56 -17.10
C SER A 57 18.64 -15.09 -16.91
N GLU A 58 19.02 -15.55 -15.72
CA GLU A 58 19.02 -16.96 -15.31
C GLU A 58 17.60 -17.57 -15.19
N MET A 59 16.56 -16.73 -15.10
CA MET A 59 15.16 -17.12 -15.16
C MET A 59 14.56 -17.13 -16.59
N ASP A 60 15.39 -17.02 -17.64
CA ASP A 60 14.98 -16.90 -19.06
C ASP A 60 14.11 -15.65 -19.37
N PHE A 61 14.13 -14.60 -18.52
CA PHE A 61 13.33 -13.40 -18.77
C PHE A 61 14.08 -12.43 -19.69
N ILE A 62 13.51 -12.13 -20.86
CA ILE A 62 14.14 -11.22 -21.82
C ILE A 62 14.06 -9.77 -21.34
N LYS A 63 15.22 -9.11 -21.14
CA LYS A 63 15.29 -7.67 -20.86
C LYS A 63 14.57 -6.88 -21.96
N THR A 64 13.65 -6.00 -21.58
CA THR A 64 13.01 -5.04 -22.50
C THR A 64 13.88 -3.80 -22.72
N ARG A 65 13.45 -2.93 -23.65
CA ARG A 65 13.91 -1.53 -23.63
C ARG A 65 13.51 -0.90 -22.30
N ASP A 66 14.30 0.05 -21.82
CA ASP A 66 14.11 0.66 -20.50
C ASP A 66 12.80 1.50 -20.44
N GLU A 67 12.32 1.97 -21.60
CA GLU A 67 11.02 2.64 -21.82
C GLU A 67 9.80 1.69 -21.93
N ASP A 68 9.99 0.35 -22.03
CA ASP A 68 8.86 -0.58 -22.24
C ASP A 68 8.10 -0.82 -20.94
N GLU A 69 6.95 -0.16 -20.82
CA GLU A 69 6.02 -0.31 -19.70
C GLU A 69 5.16 -1.58 -19.79
N THR A 70 5.27 -2.38 -20.85
CA THR A 70 4.41 -3.55 -21.08
C THR A 70 5.01 -4.88 -20.59
N ALA A 71 6.19 -4.84 -19.98
CA ALA A 71 6.91 -6.00 -19.46
C ALA A 71 6.11 -6.84 -18.45
N ASN A 72 6.39 -8.14 -18.34
CA ASN A 72 5.77 -9.01 -17.33
C ASN A 72 6.28 -8.69 -15.92
N LEU A 73 7.60 -8.50 -15.78
CA LEU A 73 8.25 -8.07 -14.55
C LEU A 73 8.73 -6.62 -14.70
N ILE A 74 8.54 -5.80 -13.67
CA ILE A 74 9.12 -4.46 -13.55
C ILE A 74 9.88 -4.42 -12.22
N TRP A 75 11.17 -4.09 -12.27
CA TRP A 75 12.01 -3.96 -11.08
C TRP A 75 12.48 -2.51 -10.86
N SER A 76 12.28 -2.02 -9.64
CA SER A 76 12.80 -0.75 -9.13
C SER A 76 13.54 -0.99 -7.82
N ASP A 77 14.72 -0.41 -7.63
CA ASP A 77 15.37 -0.37 -6.30
C ASP A 77 14.77 0.73 -5.41
N SER A 78 13.99 1.63 -5.99
CA SER A 78 13.39 2.79 -5.33
C SER A 78 11.89 2.60 -5.08
N ALA A 79 11.40 3.15 -3.98
CA ALA A 79 9.98 3.18 -3.66
C ALA A 79 9.13 3.74 -4.82
N VAL A 80 8.21 2.93 -5.34
CA VAL A 80 7.38 3.27 -6.50
C VAL A 80 6.18 4.13 -6.08
N GLN A 81 5.84 5.13 -6.91
CA GLN A 81 4.69 6.00 -6.69
C GLN A 81 3.36 5.27 -6.96
N HIS A 82 2.29 5.68 -6.26
CA HIS A 82 0.98 5.00 -6.31
C HIS A 82 0.36 5.05 -7.71
N GLU A 83 0.57 6.14 -8.43
CA GLU A 83 0.14 6.38 -9.81
C GLU A 83 0.72 5.29 -10.74
N LYS A 84 2.01 4.98 -10.60
CA LYS A 84 2.66 3.97 -11.45
C LYS A 84 2.16 2.56 -11.18
N ILE A 85 1.73 2.28 -9.94
CA ILE A 85 1.09 1.02 -9.56
C ILE A 85 -0.36 0.95 -10.10
N ALA A 86 -1.04 2.09 -10.26
CA ALA A 86 -2.37 2.15 -10.86
C ALA A 86 -2.37 1.92 -12.38
N GLU A 87 -1.32 2.36 -13.09
CA GLU A 87 -1.16 2.18 -14.54
C GLU A 87 -0.97 0.72 -15.00
N LEU A 88 -0.51 -0.16 -14.10
CA LEU A 88 -0.16 -1.55 -14.43
C LEU A 88 -1.35 -2.39 -14.94
N ARG A 89 -1.06 -3.40 -15.74
CA ARG A 89 -2.02 -4.42 -16.21
C ARG A 89 -1.94 -5.66 -15.33
N ASN A 90 -3.03 -6.41 -15.18
CA ASN A 90 -3.14 -7.47 -14.15
C ASN A 90 -2.16 -8.66 -14.37
N TYR A 91 -1.56 -8.79 -15.57
CA TYR A 91 -0.51 -9.77 -15.86
C TYR A 91 0.89 -9.35 -15.40
N GLN A 92 1.08 -8.08 -15.01
CA GLN A 92 2.37 -7.51 -14.65
C GLN A 92 2.65 -7.71 -13.16
N ARG A 93 3.93 -7.74 -12.80
CA ARG A 93 4.42 -7.81 -11.42
C ARG A 93 5.42 -6.70 -11.17
N ILE A 94 5.27 -6.01 -10.04
CA ILE A 94 6.19 -4.98 -9.57
C ILE A 94 6.66 -5.29 -8.14
N ASN A 95 7.92 -5.02 -7.85
CA ASN A 95 8.61 -5.41 -6.62
C ASN A 95 8.39 -4.47 -5.41
N HIS A 96 7.31 -3.69 -5.41
CA HIS A 96 6.89 -2.87 -4.27
C HIS A 96 5.36 -2.85 -4.08
N PHE A 97 4.90 -2.86 -2.83
CA PHE A 97 3.52 -2.51 -2.46
C PHE A 97 3.35 -0.99 -2.23
N PRO A 98 2.17 -0.43 -2.52
CA PRO A 98 1.78 0.88 -2.02
C PRO A 98 1.54 0.81 -0.49
N GLY A 99 1.68 1.92 0.23
CA GLY A 99 1.45 1.98 1.68
C GLY A 99 2.51 1.33 2.59
N MET A 100 3.41 0.46 2.09
CA MET A 100 4.43 -0.26 2.89
C MET A 100 5.40 0.67 3.69
N GLY A 101 5.47 1.95 3.33
CA GLY A 101 6.17 2.99 4.11
C GLY A 101 5.67 3.14 5.55
N GLU A 102 4.46 2.68 5.88
CA GLU A 102 3.89 2.75 7.22
C GLU A 102 4.57 1.85 8.27
N ILE A 103 5.39 0.88 7.83
CA ILE A 103 6.29 0.10 8.70
C ILE A 103 7.78 0.24 8.31
N CYS A 104 8.09 0.74 7.11
CA CYS A 104 9.48 0.90 6.66
C CYS A 104 10.08 2.28 6.99
N ARG A 105 9.27 3.27 7.34
CA ARG A 105 9.74 4.52 7.97
C ARG A 105 9.81 4.35 9.48
N LYS A 106 10.90 4.82 10.09
CA LYS A 106 11.15 4.71 11.55
C LYS A 106 10.06 5.39 12.37
N ASP A 107 9.56 6.55 11.93
CA ASP A 107 8.50 7.28 12.62
C ASP A 107 7.11 6.64 12.44
N CYS A 108 6.77 6.15 11.25
CA CYS A 108 5.49 5.44 11.05
C CYS A 108 5.48 4.09 11.78
N LEU A 109 6.56 3.32 11.73
CA LEU A 109 6.71 2.07 12.48
C LEU A 109 6.50 2.29 13.98
N ALA A 110 7.21 3.25 14.57
CA ALA A 110 7.05 3.60 15.98
C ALA A 110 5.61 4.03 16.32
N ARG A 111 4.98 4.85 15.45
CA ARG A 111 3.61 5.34 15.64
C ARG A 111 2.57 4.21 15.60
N ASN A 112 2.68 3.31 14.63
CA ASN A 112 1.70 2.25 14.40
C ASN A 112 1.89 1.09 15.39
N MET A 113 3.12 0.71 15.71
CA MET A 113 3.43 -0.20 16.82
C MET A 113 2.93 0.34 18.15
N SER A 114 3.10 1.64 18.43
CA SER A 114 2.60 2.26 19.67
C SER A 114 1.08 2.34 19.79
N LYS A 115 0.32 2.14 18.69
CA LYS A 115 -1.12 1.87 18.76
C LYS A 115 -1.37 0.41 19.14
N MET A 116 -0.75 -0.53 18.41
CA MET A 116 -0.94 -1.97 18.62
C MET A 116 -0.51 -2.43 20.03
N ILE A 117 0.57 -1.87 20.60
CA ILE A 117 1.01 -2.13 21.97
C ILE A 117 -0.03 -1.66 23.01
N LYS A 118 -0.83 -0.62 22.73
CA LYS A 118 -1.90 -0.17 23.65
C LYS A 118 -3.09 -1.12 23.63
N CYS A 119 -3.36 -1.77 22.49
CA CYS A 119 -4.46 -2.73 22.34
C CYS A 119 -4.07 -4.17 22.70
N GLN A 120 -2.82 -4.56 22.45
CA GLN A 120 -2.31 -5.94 22.57
C GLN A 120 -0.88 -5.95 23.15
N PRO A 121 -0.68 -5.50 24.41
CA PRO A 121 0.64 -5.23 24.98
C PRO A 121 1.56 -6.47 25.10
N GLN A 122 1.00 -7.67 25.30
CA GLN A 122 1.78 -8.90 25.44
C GLN A 122 2.38 -9.35 24.11
N GLU A 123 1.60 -9.23 23.03
CA GLU A 123 1.93 -9.76 21.70
C GLU A 123 3.00 -8.91 20.98
N TYR A 124 3.00 -7.60 21.20
CA TYR A 124 3.91 -6.64 20.57
C TYR A 124 5.12 -6.26 21.45
N SER A 125 5.55 -7.18 22.33
CA SER A 125 6.67 -6.93 23.26
C SER A 125 8.07 -6.97 22.61
N PHE A 126 8.17 -7.11 21.28
CA PHE A 126 9.41 -7.32 20.51
C PHE A 126 10.02 -6.05 19.89
N ILE A 127 9.48 -4.86 20.18
CA ILE A 127 10.04 -3.58 19.71
C ILE A 127 10.48 -2.71 20.91
N PRO A 128 11.68 -2.10 20.89
CA PRO A 128 12.11 -1.21 21.97
C PRO A 128 11.22 0.04 22.05
N LYS A 129 10.98 0.53 23.27
CA LYS A 129 10.18 1.76 23.45
C LYS A 129 10.79 2.91 22.67
N THR A 130 9.96 3.60 21.90
CA THR A 130 10.38 4.62 20.94
C THR A 130 9.46 5.84 21.08
N TRP A 131 10.04 7.04 20.99
CA TRP A 131 9.35 8.33 21.06
C TRP A 131 9.68 9.15 19.80
N ILE A 132 8.68 9.76 19.18
CA ILE A 132 8.79 10.51 17.93
C ILE A 132 8.89 12.02 18.23
N PHE A 133 10.00 12.67 17.86
CA PHE A 133 10.20 14.09 18.11
C PHE A 133 9.74 14.95 16.92
N PRO A 134 9.21 16.17 17.17
CA PRO A 134 9.00 16.80 18.48
C PRO A 134 7.72 16.33 19.22
N ALA A 135 6.83 15.58 18.54
CA ALA A 135 5.47 15.29 18.99
C ALA A 135 5.33 14.58 20.36
N GLU A 136 6.34 13.79 20.75
CA GLU A 136 6.34 13.00 21.98
C GLU A 136 7.44 13.44 22.98
N TYR A 137 8.00 14.64 22.79
CA TYR A 137 9.03 15.23 23.66
C TYR A 137 8.61 15.24 25.13
N THR A 138 7.40 15.71 25.45
CA THR A 138 6.89 15.80 26.83
C THR A 138 6.74 14.42 27.48
N GLN A 139 6.32 13.43 26.71
CA GLN A 139 6.15 12.04 27.10
C GLN A 139 7.50 11.40 27.42
N PHE A 140 8.52 11.65 26.59
CA PHE A 140 9.91 11.25 26.86
C PHE A 140 10.48 11.94 28.11
N GLN A 141 10.32 13.26 28.24
CA GLN A 141 10.78 14.01 29.41
C GLN A 141 10.14 13.50 30.71
N ASN A 142 8.85 13.16 30.69
CA ASN A 142 8.18 12.58 31.85
C ASN A 142 8.69 11.16 32.18
N TYR A 143 8.99 10.34 31.17
CA TYR A 143 9.63 9.03 31.38
C TYR A 143 11.05 9.17 31.96
N VAL A 144 11.85 10.14 31.48
CA VAL A 144 13.18 10.46 32.02
C VAL A 144 13.11 10.94 33.47
N LYS A 145 12.15 11.80 33.82
CA LYS A 145 11.88 12.22 35.21
C LYS A 145 11.50 11.02 36.10
N GLU A 146 10.67 10.10 35.60
CA GLU A 146 10.27 8.89 36.34
C GLU A 146 11.46 7.96 36.60
N LEU A 147 12.33 7.76 35.60
CA LEU A 147 13.58 7.00 35.73
C LEU A 147 14.51 7.63 36.78
N ARG A 148 14.71 8.95 36.74
CA ARG A 148 15.49 9.70 37.73
C ARG A 148 14.89 9.53 39.14
N ARG A 149 13.57 9.67 39.31
CA ARG A 149 12.87 9.43 40.59
C ARG A 149 13.08 8.00 41.12
N LYS A 150 13.09 7.01 40.22
CA LYS A 150 13.35 5.60 40.55
C LYS A 150 14.85 5.26 40.70
N ARG A 151 15.75 6.26 40.64
CA ARG A 151 17.22 6.10 40.63
C ARG A 151 17.72 5.11 39.56
N LYS A 152 17.02 5.01 38.43
CA LYS A 152 17.39 4.13 37.30
C LYS A 152 18.04 4.94 36.19
N GLN A 153 19.25 4.56 35.80
CA GLN A 153 19.90 5.07 34.59
C GLN A 153 19.46 4.22 33.38
N LYS A 154 19.29 4.86 32.22
CA LYS A 154 19.11 4.20 30.92
C LYS A 154 19.87 4.97 29.84
N THR A 155 20.33 4.21 28.86
CA THR A 155 20.84 4.73 27.59
C THR A 155 19.73 4.69 26.55
N PHE A 156 19.69 5.69 25.68
CA PHE A 156 18.82 5.77 24.53
C PHE A 156 19.66 5.97 23.27
N ILE A 157 19.11 5.60 22.12
CA ILE A 157 19.69 5.81 20.81
C ILE A 157 18.81 6.78 20.02
N VAL A 158 19.41 7.87 19.54
CA VAL A 158 18.77 8.87 18.69
C VAL A 158 18.99 8.45 17.24
N LYS A 159 17.94 8.46 16.41
CA LYS A 159 18.00 8.08 15.00
C LYS A 159 17.20 9.08 14.16
N PRO A 160 17.73 9.64 13.05
CA PRO A 160 16.95 10.53 12.18
C PRO A 160 15.75 9.77 11.59
N ALA A 161 14.57 10.39 11.51
CA ALA A 161 13.33 9.70 11.14
C ALA A 161 13.39 9.04 9.75
N ASN A 162 14.06 9.70 8.80
CA ASN A 162 14.33 9.20 7.43
C ASN A 162 15.80 8.78 7.24
N GLY A 163 16.56 8.58 8.32
CA GLY A 163 17.99 8.25 8.28
C GLY A 163 18.27 6.80 7.90
N ALA A 164 19.38 6.57 7.21
CA ALA A 164 19.88 5.26 6.79
C ALA A 164 21.41 5.17 6.96
N MET A 165 21.96 3.96 6.78
CA MET A 165 23.42 3.71 6.73
C MET A 165 24.23 4.09 7.99
N GLY A 166 23.56 4.38 9.11
CA GLY A 166 24.19 4.77 10.38
C GLY A 166 24.38 6.28 10.57
N HIS A 167 24.13 7.11 9.55
CA HIS A 167 24.38 8.55 9.63
C HIS A 167 23.39 9.26 10.58
N GLY A 168 23.91 10.20 11.37
CA GLY A 168 23.13 10.98 12.34
C GLY A 168 22.66 10.19 13.56
N ILE A 169 23.16 8.97 13.78
CA ILE A 169 22.87 8.17 14.98
C ILE A 169 23.83 8.54 16.11
N SER A 170 23.28 8.77 17.30
CA SER A 170 24.05 8.98 18.54
C SER A 170 23.45 8.20 19.70
N LEU A 171 24.26 7.91 20.72
CA LEU A 171 23.79 7.38 22.00
C LEU A 171 23.81 8.50 23.05
N ILE A 172 22.77 8.54 23.88
CA ILE A 172 22.60 9.50 24.96
C ILE A 172 22.22 8.75 26.24
N ARG A 173 22.45 9.34 27.41
CA ARG A 173 21.93 8.88 28.70
C ARG A 173 20.81 9.79 29.19
N ASN A 174 20.03 9.31 30.16
CA ASN A 174 18.91 10.05 30.75
C ASN A 174 19.30 11.34 31.52
N CYS A 175 20.55 11.79 31.42
CA CYS A 175 21.09 13.03 31.97
C CYS A 175 20.97 14.21 30.99
N GLU A 176 21.14 13.95 29.68
CA GLU A 176 21.35 14.96 28.64
C GLU A 176 20.08 15.70 28.20
N LYS A 177 20.26 16.90 27.63
CA LYS A 177 19.18 17.70 27.02
C LYS A 177 19.20 17.54 25.51
N LEU A 178 18.10 17.03 24.94
CA LEU A 178 17.89 16.97 23.49
C LEU A 178 17.25 18.26 22.94
N PRO A 179 17.55 18.67 21.70
CA PRO A 179 16.84 19.76 21.02
C PRO A 179 15.38 19.36 20.80
N ALA A 180 14.46 20.25 21.21
CA ALA A 180 13.03 19.93 21.33
C ALA A 180 12.21 20.13 20.04
N GLN A 181 12.81 20.64 18.95
CA GLN A 181 12.11 21.00 17.70
C GLN A 181 12.56 20.18 16.48
N GLU A 182 13.55 19.30 16.62
CA GLU A 182 14.10 18.50 15.52
C GLU A 182 13.32 17.20 15.26
N HIS A 183 13.44 16.67 14.04
CA HIS A 183 12.70 15.51 13.55
C HIS A 183 13.51 14.20 13.57
N PHE A 184 13.64 13.61 14.75
CA PHE A 184 14.22 12.29 14.96
C PHE A 184 13.30 11.38 15.79
N ILE A 185 13.70 10.11 15.94
CA ILE A 185 13.16 9.23 16.98
C ILE A 185 14.19 9.05 18.09
N VAL A 186 13.73 8.92 19.32
CA VAL A 186 14.52 8.47 20.47
C VAL A 186 14.03 7.07 20.82
N GLN A 187 14.94 6.11 20.98
CA GLN A 187 14.59 4.71 21.24
C GLN A 187 15.38 4.18 22.44
N GLU A 188 14.78 3.33 23.28
CA GLU A 188 15.51 2.64 24.34
C GLU A 188 16.62 1.78 23.73
N TYR A 189 17.85 1.96 24.22
CA TYR A 189 19.00 1.19 23.76
C TYR A 189 19.06 -0.16 24.50
N LEU A 190 19.25 -1.24 23.75
CA LEU A 190 19.43 -2.60 24.28
C LEU A 190 20.86 -2.73 24.83
N ASP A 191 21.00 -2.53 26.15
CA ASP A 191 22.29 -2.52 26.86
C ASP A 191 22.98 -3.88 26.93
N LYS A 192 22.21 -4.96 26.81
CA LYS A 192 22.63 -6.37 26.94
C LYS A 192 22.21 -7.20 25.71
N PRO A 193 22.79 -6.94 24.52
CA PRO A 193 22.61 -7.79 23.36
C PRO A 193 23.19 -9.20 23.62
N PHE A 194 22.84 -10.16 22.78
CA PHE A 194 23.63 -11.38 22.62
C PHE A 194 24.95 -11.03 21.94
N LEU A 195 26.05 -11.71 22.31
CA LEU A 195 27.39 -11.43 21.83
C LEU A 195 28.01 -12.66 21.18
N MET A 196 28.73 -12.45 20.08
CA MET A 196 29.47 -13.47 19.34
C MET A 196 30.96 -13.15 19.48
N GLU A 197 31.74 -14.02 20.10
CA GLU A 197 33.18 -13.81 20.37
C GLU A 197 33.52 -12.51 21.16
N GLY A 198 32.51 -11.91 21.82
CA GLY A 198 32.57 -10.62 22.51
C GLY A 198 32.14 -9.41 21.68
N TYR A 199 31.82 -9.59 20.40
CA TYR A 199 31.31 -8.55 19.50
C TYR A 199 29.78 -8.48 19.51
N LYS A 200 29.27 -7.27 19.35
CA LYS A 200 27.85 -7.02 19.08
C LYS A 200 27.56 -7.29 17.61
N PHE A 201 26.44 -7.93 17.30
CA PHE A 201 25.99 -8.12 15.93
C PHE A 201 24.49 -7.82 15.76
N ASP A 202 24.04 -7.72 14.51
CA ASP A 202 22.63 -7.74 14.15
C ASP A 202 22.38 -8.63 12.91
N LEU A 203 21.11 -9.02 12.75
CA LEU A 203 20.63 -9.97 11.75
C LEU A 203 19.82 -9.24 10.67
N ARG A 204 20.29 -9.31 9.42
CA ARG A 204 19.51 -8.98 8.23
C ARG A 204 18.80 -10.22 7.73
N ILE A 205 17.49 -10.30 7.93
CA ILE A 205 16.63 -11.39 7.46
C ILE A 205 15.82 -10.91 6.24
N TYR A 206 15.69 -11.75 5.22
CA TYR A 206 14.97 -11.43 3.99
C TYR A 206 13.55 -12.02 3.99
N ILE A 207 12.54 -11.15 3.89
CA ILE A 207 11.13 -11.52 3.91
C ILE A 207 10.49 -11.17 2.56
N LEU A 208 9.85 -12.14 1.93
CA LEU A 208 9.10 -11.96 0.69
C LEU A 208 7.60 -11.90 0.99
N VAL A 209 6.94 -10.83 0.58
CA VAL A 209 5.48 -10.72 0.56
C VAL A 209 5.00 -10.87 -0.88
N THR A 210 4.20 -11.88 -1.19
CA THR A 210 3.73 -12.16 -2.57
C THR A 210 2.27 -11.72 -2.81
N SER A 211 1.58 -11.26 -1.77
CA SER A 211 0.18 -10.82 -1.82
C SER A 211 -0.22 -10.15 -0.50
N CYS A 212 -1.13 -9.16 -0.56
CA CYS A 212 -1.89 -8.65 0.59
C CYS A 212 -3.36 -9.12 0.59
N ASP A 213 -3.90 -9.55 -0.57
CA ASP A 213 -5.32 -9.92 -0.71
C ASP A 213 -5.47 -11.30 -1.39
N PRO A 214 -5.40 -12.42 -0.65
CA PRO A 214 -5.10 -12.52 0.79
C PRO A 214 -3.61 -12.30 1.09
N LEU A 215 -3.29 -11.94 2.33
CA LEU A 215 -1.91 -11.75 2.81
C LEU A 215 -1.13 -13.08 2.74
N ARG A 216 0.08 -13.07 2.16
CA ARG A 216 0.99 -14.23 2.09
C ARG A 216 2.44 -13.79 2.31
N ILE A 217 3.08 -14.38 3.33
CA ILE A 217 4.41 -13.98 3.84
C ILE A 217 5.33 -15.20 3.87
N PHE A 218 6.53 -15.03 3.33
CA PHE A 218 7.58 -16.03 3.26
C PHE A 218 8.86 -15.48 3.90
N LEU A 219 9.48 -16.25 4.79
CA LEU A 219 10.76 -15.96 5.40
C LEU A 219 11.85 -16.76 4.69
N TYR A 220 12.97 -16.14 4.34
CA TYR A 220 14.14 -16.85 3.85
C TYR A 220 14.88 -17.47 5.04
N ASN A 221 15.24 -18.75 5.00
CA ASN A 221 15.90 -19.43 6.13
C ASN A 221 17.41 -19.12 6.23
N ASP A 222 17.85 -18.02 5.62
CA ASP A 222 19.21 -17.49 5.69
C ASP A 222 19.18 -15.95 5.54
N GLY A 223 20.33 -15.30 5.66
CA GLY A 223 20.49 -13.86 5.63
C GLY A 223 21.92 -13.45 5.94
N LEU A 224 22.11 -12.24 6.48
CA LEU A 224 23.45 -11.72 6.79
C LEU A 224 23.53 -11.35 8.27
N VAL A 225 24.49 -11.96 8.97
CA VAL A 225 24.97 -11.52 10.28
C VAL A 225 25.97 -10.39 10.05
N ARG A 226 25.81 -9.26 10.75
CA ARG A 226 26.71 -8.10 10.66
C ARG A 226 27.30 -7.82 12.03
N MET A 227 28.61 -7.99 12.19
CA MET A 227 29.30 -7.70 13.44
C MET A 227 29.78 -6.23 13.48
N GLY A 228 29.91 -5.67 14.67
CA GLY A 228 30.75 -4.48 14.90
C GLY A 228 32.23 -4.86 14.95
N THR A 229 33.13 -3.93 14.64
CA THR A 229 34.59 -4.19 14.58
C THR A 229 35.31 -4.04 15.91
N GLU A 230 34.60 -3.61 16.96
CA GLU A 230 35.15 -3.44 18.31
C GLU A 230 34.34 -4.25 19.32
N LYS A 231 35.02 -4.82 20.32
CA LYS A 231 34.37 -5.66 21.34
C LYS A 231 33.39 -4.85 22.18
N TYR A 232 32.27 -5.48 22.50
CA TYR A 232 31.14 -4.79 23.10
C TYR A 232 31.35 -4.55 24.60
N HIS A 233 31.40 -3.27 24.97
CA HIS A 233 31.28 -2.82 26.35
C HIS A 233 29.90 -2.18 26.59
N ALA A 234 29.36 -2.32 27.79
CA ALA A 234 28.08 -1.70 28.14
C ALA A 234 28.17 -0.16 28.09
N PRO A 235 27.08 0.56 27.71
CA PRO A 235 27.12 2.00 27.50
C PRO A 235 27.27 2.80 28.80
N SER A 236 28.36 3.56 28.85
CA SER A 236 28.84 4.42 29.92
C SER A 236 29.22 5.79 29.34
N GLU A 237 29.38 6.81 30.19
CA GLU A 237 29.74 8.16 29.71
C GLU A 237 31.10 8.22 28.98
N ALA A 238 31.98 7.23 29.16
CA ALA A 238 33.28 7.15 28.47
C ALA A 238 33.23 6.55 27.05
N ASN A 239 32.18 5.80 26.68
CA ASN A 239 32.11 5.08 25.40
C ASN A 239 30.88 5.39 24.51
N LEU A 240 30.00 6.34 24.88
CA LEU A 240 28.86 6.73 24.02
C LEU A 240 29.28 7.18 22.60
N SER A 241 30.48 7.73 22.47
CA SER A 241 31.10 8.17 21.21
C SER A 241 31.79 7.06 20.41
N GLN A 242 32.02 5.88 21.00
CA GLN A 242 32.67 4.74 20.34
C GLN A 242 31.67 3.97 19.49
N LEU A 243 31.29 4.57 18.35
CA LEU A 243 30.21 4.08 17.51
C LEU A 243 30.46 2.68 16.91
N TYR A 244 31.71 2.25 16.72
CA TYR A 244 32.04 0.95 16.12
C TYR A 244 31.68 -0.26 17.00
N MET A 245 31.76 -0.14 18.34
CA MET A 245 31.23 -1.17 19.25
C MET A 245 29.71 -1.09 19.44
N HIS A 246 29.07 0.02 19.05
CA HIS A 246 27.65 0.28 19.32
C HIS A 246 26.74 0.17 18.07
N LEU A 247 27.27 0.35 16.87
CA LEU A 247 26.55 0.27 15.59
C LEU A 247 27.13 -0.85 14.72
N THR A 248 26.28 -1.76 14.25
CA THR A 248 26.64 -2.94 13.44
C THR A 248 26.49 -2.70 11.93
N ASN A 249 26.22 -1.45 11.52
CA ASN A 249 25.99 -1.12 10.12
C ASN A 249 27.29 -1.30 9.31
N TYR A 250 27.25 -2.12 8.26
CA TYR A 250 28.36 -2.35 7.32
C TYR A 250 28.95 -1.03 6.76
N SER A 251 28.09 -0.05 6.46
CA SER A 251 28.49 1.28 5.97
C SER A 251 29.34 2.09 6.94
N VAL A 252 29.24 1.83 8.24
CA VAL A 252 30.11 2.43 9.27
C VAL A 252 31.36 1.58 9.40
N ASN A 253 31.18 0.29 9.71
CA ASN A 253 32.25 -0.64 10.09
C ASN A 253 33.27 -0.91 8.97
N LYS A 254 32.88 -0.90 7.69
CA LYS A 254 33.79 -1.21 6.56
C LYS A 254 34.99 -0.26 6.38
N HIS A 255 35.03 0.84 7.14
CA HIS A 255 36.09 1.84 7.16
C HIS A 255 36.94 1.79 8.44
N ASN A 256 36.61 0.94 9.41
CA ASN A 256 37.46 0.68 10.57
C ASN A 256 38.61 -0.26 10.14
N GLU A 257 39.81 -0.03 10.67
CA GLU A 257 41.01 -0.84 10.39
C GLU A 257 40.82 -2.30 10.84
N ASN A 258 40.02 -2.53 11.87
CA ASN A 258 39.65 -3.85 12.38
C ASN A 258 38.51 -4.54 11.61
N PHE A 259 38.17 -4.09 10.38
CA PHE A 259 37.14 -4.74 9.57
C PHE A 259 37.70 -5.96 8.82
N GLU A 260 37.62 -7.12 9.48
CA GLU A 260 38.04 -8.40 8.93
C GLU A 260 37.18 -8.80 7.72
N ARG A 261 37.75 -8.62 6.52
CA ARG A 261 37.15 -8.97 5.22
C ARG A 261 37.33 -10.44 4.84
N ASP A 262 37.97 -11.24 5.70
CA ASP A 262 38.23 -12.64 5.45
C ASP A 262 36.92 -13.36 5.07
N GLU A 263 36.97 -14.16 4.00
CA GLU A 263 35.85 -14.95 3.51
C GLU A 263 35.87 -16.37 4.09
N THR A 264 36.85 -16.72 4.93
CA THR A 264 36.74 -17.93 5.74
C THR A 264 35.53 -17.85 6.67
N VAL A 265 34.76 -18.93 6.66
CA VAL A 265 33.40 -19.05 7.24
C VAL A 265 33.35 -18.59 8.71
N ASP A 266 34.41 -18.86 9.47
CA ASP A 266 34.48 -18.61 10.91
C ASP A 266 35.17 -17.29 11.31
N LYS A 267 35.69 -16.48 10.36
CA LYS A 267 36.51 -15.28 10.68
C LYS A 267 36.09 -13.98 10.00
N GLY A 268 35.13 -14.00 9.08
CA GLY A 268 34.60 -12.75 8.52
C GLY A 268 33.83 -11.90 9.53
N SER A 269 33.95 -10.57 9.46
CA SER A 269 33.07 -9.60 10.16
C SER A 269 31.61 -9.60 9.65
N LYS A 270 31.33 -10.42 8.62
CA LYS A 270 30.02 -10.71 8.04
C LYS A 270 29.94 -12.21 7.84
N ARG A 271 28.91 -12.87 8.38
CA ARG A 271 28.69 -14.33 8.30
C ARG A 271 27.27 -14.62 7.83
N SER A 272 26.97 -15.83 7.34
CA SER A 272 25.60 -16.21 6.98
C SER A 272 24.76 -16.50 8.22
N ILE A 273 23.42 -16.48 8.09
CA ILE A 273 22.54 -16.92 9.19
C ILE A 273 22.53 -18.44 9.28
N SER A 274 22.73 -19.18 8.19
CA SER A 274 22.97 -20.63 8.24
C SER A 274 24.11 -20.98 9.19
N TRP A 275 25.30 -20.37 9.01
CA TRP A 275 26.43 -20.53 9.93
C TRP A 275 26.06 -20.13 11.37
N PHE A 276 25.31 -19.04 11.56
CA PHE A 276 24.90 -18.63 12.91
C PHE A 276 23.96 -19.65 13.58
N THR A 277 23.11 -20.34 12.82
CA THR A 277 22.30 -21.44 13.38
C THR A 277 23.10 -22.69 13.70
N GLU A 278 24.24 -22.91 13.03
CA GLU A 278 25.21 -23.95 13.38
C GLU A 278 25.98 -23.57 14.64
N PHE A 279 26.45 -22.33 14.75
CA PHE A 279 27.02 -21.76 15.98
C PHE A 279 26.05 -21.88 17.16
N LEU A 280 24.78 -21.53 17.01
CA LEU A 280 23.76 -21.68 18.06
C LEU A 280 23.61 -23.14 18.48
N ARG A 281 23.54 -24.07 17.52
CA ARG A 281 23.43 -25.52 17.78
C ARG A 281 24.66 -26.07 18.50
N ALA A 282 25.86 -25.58 18.16
CA ALA A 282 27.13 -25.95 18.81
C ALA A 282 27.32 -25.34 20.21
N ASN A 283 26.44 -24.42 20.62
CA ASN A 283 26.41 -23.81 21.96
C ASN A 283 25.09 -24.14 22.70
N ASP A 284 24.47 -25.28 22.39
CA ASP A 284 23.24 -25.82 23.02
C ASP A 284 22.02 -24.87 23.03
N TYR A 285 21.91 -23.98 22.03
CA TYR A 285 20.76 -23.08 21.88
C TYR A 285 19.69 -23.61 20.92
N ASP A 286 18.42 -23.41 21.28
CA ASP A 286 17.26 -23.84 20.50
C ASP A 286 17.07 -23.00 19.22
N VAL A 287 17.58 -23.54 18.11
CA VAL A 287 17.44 -23.01 16.75
C VAL A 287 15.99 -23.02 16.26
N ALA A 288 15.17 -23.98 16.69
CA ALA A 288 13.76 -24.06 16.28
C ALA A 288 12.95 -22.93 16.94
N LYS A 289 13.16 -22.68 18.24
CA LYS A 289 12.61 -21.53 18.93
C LYS A 289 13.11 -20.20 18.37
N PHE A 290 14.41 -20.07 18.05
CA PHE A 290 14.93 -18.87 17.38
C PHE A 290 14.14 -18.55 16.11
N TRP A 291 13.97 -19.53 15.22
CA TRP A 291 13.19 -19.35 13.99
C TRP A 291 11.69 -19.15 14.24
N GLY A 292 11.13 -19.69 15.33
CA GLY A 292 9.75 -19.45 15.77
C GLY A 292 9.52 -18.01 16.21
N ASP A 293 10.31 -17.51 17.17
CA ASP A 293 10.23 -16.14 17.69
C ASP A 293 10.43 -15.09 16.57
N ILE A 294 11.37 -15.35 15.64
CA ILE A 294 11.58 -14.53 14.45
C ILE A 294 10.35 -14.53 13.53
N SER A 295 9.71 -15.69 13.33
CA SER A 295 8.51 -15.80 12.47
C SER A 295 7.32 -15.05 13.09
N GLU A 296 7.08 -15.21 14.40
CA GLU A 296 6.04 -14.44 15.11
C GLU A 296 6.30 -12.93 15.04
N LEU A 297 7.56 -12.48 15.21
CA LEU A 297 7.94 -11.07 15.07
C LEU A 297 7.59 -10.54 13.68
N VAL A 298 7.97 -11.26 12.61
CA VAL A 298 7.73 -10.84 11.22
C VAL A 298 6.23 -10.80 10.89
N VAL A 299 5.48 -11.86 11.20
CA VAL A 299 4.04 -11.90 10.91
C VAL A 299 3.30 -10.80 11.66
N LYS A 300 3.51 -10.67 12.98
CA LYS A 300 2.87 -9.59 13.77
C LYS A 300 3.23 -8.20 13.24
N THR A 301 4.47 -8.00 12.80
CA THR A 301 4.90 -6.73 12.20
C THR A 301 4.16 -6.41 10.90
N LEU A 302 3.98 -7.40 10.02
CA LEU A 302 3.25 -7.23 8.76
C LEU A 302 1.72 -7.11 8.98
N ILE A 303 1.17 -7.72 10.04
CA ILE A 303 -0.21 -7.50 10.49
C ILE A 303 -0.48 -6.01 10.83
N VAL A 304 0.52 -5.27 11.35
CA VAL A 304 0.39 -3.81 11.56
C VAL A 304 0.34 -3.04 10.23
N ALA A 305 1.05 -3.51 9.21
CA ALA A 305 1.08 -2.89 7.88
C ALA A 305 -0.15 -3.20 7.03
N GLU A 306 -0.68 -4.42 7.15
CA GLU A 306 -1.74 -4.98 6.30
C GLU A 306 -2.94 -4.04 6.07
N PRO A 307 -3.60 -3.46 7.09
CA PRO A 307 -4.73 -2.56 6.84
C PRO A 307 -4.36 -1.30 6.04
N HIS A 308 -3.11 -0.81 6.17
CA HIS A 308 -2.60 0.33 5.40
C HIS A 308 -2.25 -0.09 3.95
N VAL A 309 -1.58 -1.24 3.78
CA VAL A 309 -1.17 -1.78 2.48
C VAL A 309 -2.38 -2.20 1.65
N LEU A 310 -3.33 -2.95 2.22
CA LEU A 310 -4.55 -3.39 1.56
C LEU A 310 -5.41 -2.22 1.10
N HIS A 311 -5.57 -1.20 1.96
CA HIS A 311 -6.30 0.00 1.59
C HIS A 311 -5.61 0.72 0.42
N ALA A 312 -4.29 0.97 0.51
CA ALA A 312 -3.54 1.64 -0.55
C ALA A 312 -3.56 0.84 -1.86
N TYR A 313 -3.40 -0.49 -1.80
CA TYR A 313 -3.44 -1.39 -2.97
C TYR A 313 -4.80 -1.36 -3.65
N ARG A 314 -5.90 -1.50 -2.89
CA ARG A 314 -7.27 -1.43 -3.44
C ARG A 314 -7.63 -0.05 -4.00
N MET A 315 -7.05 1.04 -3.47
CA MET A 315 -7.18 2.39 -4.04
C MET A 315 -6.35 2.58 -5.33
N CYS A 316 -5.16 1.97 -5.44
CA CYS A 316 -4.36 1.97 -6.67
C CYS A 316 -4.96 1.04 -7.75
N ARG A 317 -5.64 -0.03 -7.35
CA ARG A 317 -6.12 -1.11 -8.23
C ARG A 317 -7.66 -1.25 -8.24
N PRO A 318 -8.44 -0.17 -8.49
CA PRO A 318 -9.89 -0.27 -8.52
C PRO A 318 -10.36 -1.18 -9.67
N GLY A 319 -11.35 -2.04 -9.39
CA GLY A 319 -11.90 -2.95 -10.39
C GLY A 319 -11.07 -4.21 -10.67
N GLN A 320 -10.13 -4.60 -9.80
CA GLN A 320 -9.65 -5.98 -9.80
C GLN A 320 -10.78 -6.93 -9.40
N PRO A 321 -11.00 -8.05 -10.13
CA PRO A 321 -11.93 -9.09 -9.71
C PRO A 321 -11.52 -9.72 -8.36
N PRO A 322 -12.47 -10.15 -7.51
CA PRO A 322 -12.18 -10.95 -6.33
C PRO A 322 -11.29 -12.16 -6.66
N GLY A 323 -10.28 -12.43 -5.83
CA GLY A 323 -9.33 -13.51 -6.07
C GLY A 323 -8.41 -13.32 -7.28
N SER A 324 -8.26 -12.11 -7.84
CA SER A 324 -7.20 -11.78 -8.80
C SER A 324 -5.80 -12.06 -8.26
N ASP A 325 -4.81 -12.34 -9.13
CA ASP A 325 -3.41 -12.46 -8.68
C ASP A 325 -2.86 -11.08 -8.28
N SER A 326 -2.03 -11.02 -7.23
CA SER A 326 -1.40 -9.76 -6.81
C SER A 326 -0.51 -9.19 -7.91
N VAL A 327 -0.65 -7.89 -8.20
CA VAL A 327 0.23 -7.13 -9.10
C VAL A 327 1.52 -6.71 -8.38
N CYS A 328 1.47 -6.60 -7.05
CA CYS A 328 2.61 -6.24 -6.21
C CYS A 328 3.20 -7.48 -5.50
N PHE A 329 4.51 -7.50 -5.37
CA PHE A 329 5.26 -8.28 -4.39
C PHE A 329 6.32 -7.36 -3.77
N GLU A 330 6.95 -7.72 -2.66
CA GLU A 330 8.06 -6.90 -2.11
C GLU A 330 9.03 -7.77 -1.30
N VAL A 331 10.34 -7.51 -1.45
CA VAL A 331 11.41 -8.18 -0.71
C VAL A 331 11.95 -7.22 0.35
N LEU A 332 11.54 -7.44 1.59
CA LEU A 332 11.86 -6.61 2.75
C LEU A 332 13.11 -7.15 3.46
N GLY A 333 14.06 -6.28 3.77
CA GLY A 333 15.16 -6.57 4.69
C GLY A 333 14.77 -6.18 6.11
N PHE A 334 14.51 -7.15 6.98
CA PHE A 334 14.29 -6.90 8.41
C PHE A 334 15.65 -6.81 9.11
N ASP A 335 15.83 -5.79 9.96
CA ASP A 335 17.02 -5.62 10.79
C ASP A 335 16.63 -5.90 12.24
N ILE A 336 17.14 -7.01 12.78
CA ILE A 336 16.75 -7.59 14.07
C ILE A 336 18.01 -7.78 14.93
N ILE A 337 17.92 -7.48 16.22
CA ILE A 337 18.98 -7.78 17.19
C ILE A 337 18.46 -8.76 18.25
N LEU A 338 19.32 -9.65 18.72
CA LEU A 338 19.01 -10.56 19.82
C LEU A 338 19.46 -9.94 21.15
N ASP A 339 18.65 -10.04 22.20
CA ASP A 339 19.13 -9.79 23.56
C ASP A 339 19.84 -11.02 24.15
N ARG A 340 20.50 -10.86 25.30
CA ARG A 340 21.23 -11.92 26.01
C ARG A 340 20.40 -13.17 26.41
N LYS A 341 19.09 -13.22 26.13
CA LYS A 341 18.23 -14.40 26.26
C LYS A 341 17.80 -14.98 24.89
N LEU A 342 18.47 -14.58 23.82
CA LEU A 342 18.12 -14.85 22.41
C LEU A 342 16.73 -14.35 21.98
N LYS A 343 16.07 -13.49 22.78
CA LYS A 343 14.81 -12.86 22.33
C LYS A 343 15.11 -11.90 21.19
N PRO A 344 14.41 -11.98 20.04
CA PRO A 344 14.58 -11.05 18.95
C PRO A 344 13.85 -9.72 19.20
N TRP A 345 14.50 -8.63 18.79
CA TRP A 345 14.01 -7.28 18.86
C TRP A 345 14.11 -6.58 17.49
N LEU A 346 13.00 -6.03 17.00
CA LEU A 346 12.94 -5.31 15.74
C LEU A 346 13.59 -3.93 15.85
N LEU A 347 14.54 -3.62 14.96
CA LEU A 347 15.21 -2.31 14.89
C LEU A 347 14.67 -1.42 13.77
N GLU A 348 14.56 -1.96 12.55
CA GLU A 348 14.01 -1.29 11.37
C GLU A 348 13.63 -2.30 10.27
N ILE A 349 12.92 -1.81 9.24
CA ILE A 349 12.52 -2.61 8.06
C ILE A 349 12.92 -1.83 6.81
N ASN A 350 13.83 -2.40 6.04
CA ASN A 350 14.36 -1.81 4.83
C ASN A 350 13.57 -2.33 3.62
N ARG A 351 12.71 -1.46 3.05
CA ARG A 351 11.92 -1.79 1.84
C ARG A 351 12.72 -1.90 0.54
N ALA A 352 13.96 -1.40 0.59
CA ALA A 352 14.93 -1.43 -0.49
C ALA A 352 16.27 -1.89 0.10
N PRO A 353 16.40 -3.19 0.48
CA PRO A 353 17.65 -3.71 1.00
C PRO A 353 18.72 -3.64 -0.09
N SER A 354 19.97 -3.37 0.29
CA SER A 354 21.06 -3.35 -0.69
C SER A 354 21.32 -4.76 -1.25
N PHE A 355 21.22 -4.92 -2.56
CA PHE A 355 21.63 -6.12 -3.30
C PHE A 355 23.04 -5.99 -3.89
N GLY A 356 23.89 -5.10 -3.35
CA GLY A 356 25.33 -5.07 -3.68
C GLY A 356 26.03 -6.35 -3.20
N THR A 357 27.01 -6.83 -3.95
CA THR A 357 27.64 -8.16 -3.80
C THR A 357 29.15 -8.05 -3.64
N ASP A 358 29.58 -7.26 -2.64
CA ASP A 358 30.97 -6.93 -2.33
C ASP A 358 31.82 -8.15 -1.85
N GLN A 359 31.19 -9.23 -1.40
CA GLN A 359 31.80 -10.46 -0.88
C GLN A 359 31.02 -11.69 -1.35
N ARG A 360 31.64 -12.88 -1.33
CA ARG A 360 31.03 -14.15 -1.74
C ARG A 360 29.73 -14.47 -0.98
N ILE A 361 29.74 -14.27 0.34
CA ILE A 361 28.55 -14.46 1.20
C ILE A 361 27.39 -13.54 0.79
N ASP A 362 27.68 -12.30 0.36
CA ASP A 362 26.63 -11.44 -0.20
C ASP A 362 26.07 -12.01 -1.49
N TYR A 363 26.93 -12.51 -2.40
CA TYR A 363 26.49 -13.10 -3.67
C TYR A 363 25.55 -14.29 -3.46
N ASP A 364 25.96 -15.30 -2.69
CA ASP A 364 25.18 -16.54 -2.55
C ASP A 364 23.82 -16.31 -1.86
N VAL A 365 23.80 -15.57 -0.75
CA VAL A 365 22.57 -15.24 -0.03
C VAL A 365 21.63 -14.40 -0.89
N LYS A 366 22.13 -13.33 -1.54
CA LYS A 366 21.27 -12.43 -2.32
C LYS A 366 20.81 -13.05 -3.63
N LYS A 367 21.63 -13.87 -4.28
CA LYS A 367 21.24 -14.66 -5.44
C LYS A 367 20.08 -15.58 -5.06
N GLY A 368 20.23 -16.35 -3.98
CA GLY A 368 19.20 -17.27 -3.50
C GLY A 368 17.89 -16.58 -3.12
N VAL A 369 17.94 -15.45 -2.42
CA VAL A 369 16.77 -14.60 -2.11
C VAL A 369 16.02 -14.19 -3.38
N LEU A 370 16.73 -13.65 -4.37
CA LEU A 370 16.14 -13.13 -5.61
C LEU A 370 15.60 -14.26 -6.51
N LEU A 371 16.37 -15.34 -6.69
CA LEU A 371 16.02 -16.45 -7.59
C LEU A 371 14.78 -17.20 -7.09
N ASN A 372 14.77 -17.61 -5.82
CA ASN A 372 13.63 -18.29 -5.22
C ASN A 372 12.39 -17.37 -5.15
N SER A 373 12.58 -16.05 -5.00
CA SER A 373 11.47 -15.08 -5.10
C SER A 373 10.81 -15.10 -6.48
N LEU A 374 11.57 -15.08 -7.58
CA LEU A 374 11.01 -15.09 -8.93
C LEU A 374 10.32 -16.42 -9.27
N GLN A 375 10.83 -17.55 -8.74
CA GLN A 375 10.20 -18.88 -8.88
C GLN A 375 8.86 -18.96 -8.14
N LEU A 376 8.76 -18.42 -6.92
CA LEU A 376 7.52 -18.36 -6.14
C LEU A 376 6.43 -17.50 -6.79
N LEU A 377 6.79 -16.47 -7.56
CA LEU A 377 5.82 -15.58 -8.22
C LEU A 377 5.08 -16.22 -9.41
N ASN A 378 5.55 -17.34 -9.95
CA ASN A 378 4.92 -18.11 -11.05
C ASN A 378 4.45 -17.21 -12.22
N ILE A 379 5.35 -16.33 -12.69
CA ILE A 379 5.10 -15.43 -13.81
C ILE A 379 5.10 -16.27 -15.09
N ARG A 380 3.95 -16.38 -15.78
CA ARG A 380 3.83 -17.19 -16.99
C ARG A 380 3.59 -16.33 -18.20
N ALA A 381 4.23 -16.66 -19.33
CA ALA A 381 3.99 -15.98 -20.60
C ALA A 381 2.52 -16.05 -21.08
N SER A 382 1.75 -17.04 -20.61
CA SER A 382 0.31 -17.12 -20.82
C SER A 382 -0.47 -15.96 -20.20
N ASP A 383 0.06 -15.29 -19.17
CA ASP A 383 -0.71 -14.34 -18.36
C ASP A 383 -1.07 -13.06 -19.13
N LYS A 384 -0.16 -12.55 -19.98
CA LYS A 384 -0.43 -11.42 -20.89
C LYS A 384 -1.59 -11.74 -21.85
N LYS A 385 -1.67 -12.98 -22.35
CA LYS A 385 -2.78 -13.46 -23.20
C LYS A 385 -4.07 -13.73 -22.41
N ARG A 386 -3.96 -14.32 -21.22
CA ARG A 386 -5.08 -14.66 -20.31
C ARG A 386 -5.79 -13.38 -19.85
N ASN A 387 -5.03 -12.37 -19.43
CA ASN A 387 -5.58 -11.07 -19.05
C ASN A 387 -6.24 -10.34 -20.23
N LEU A 388 -5.64 -10.33 -21.43
CA LEU A 388 -6.27 -9.75 -22.61
C LEU A 388 -7.57 -10.48 -23.02
N ALA A 389 -7.62 -11.81 -22.89
CA ALA A 389 -8.84 -12.57 -23.12
C ALA A 389 -9.94 -12.25 -22.08
N GLN A 390 -9.58 -12.15 -20.80
CA GLN A 390 -10.48 -11.75 -19.73
C GLN A 390 -11.04 -10.32 -19.94
N GLN A 391 -10.19 -9.36 -20.32
CA GLN A 391 -10.60 -8.00 -20.65
C GLN A 391 -11.54 -7.95 -21.86
N LYS A 392 -11.31 -8.79 -22.90
CA LYS A 392 -12.23 -8.90 -24.03
C LYS A 392 -13.58 -9.49 -23.63
N ALA A 393 -13.59 -10.57 -22.86
CA ALA A 393 -14.82 -11.19 -22.35
C ALA A 393 -15.60 -10.25 -21.41
N GLU A 394 -14.91 -9.44 -20.62
CA GLU A 394 -15.55 -8.41 -19.79
C GLU A 394 -16.09 -7.24 -20.62
N ALA A 395 -15.33 -6.74 -21.61
CA ALA A 395 -15.82 -5.74 -22.54
C ALA A 395 -17.05 -6.23 -23.32
N GLN A 396 -17.06 -7.49 -23.76
CA GLN A 396 -18.24 -8.11 -24.39
C GLN A 396 -19.43 -8.18 -23.43
N ARG A 397 -19.25 -8.62 -22.18
CA ARG A 397 -20.32 -8.59 -21.14
C ARG A 397 -20.82 -7.18 -20.81
N ARG A 398 -20.01 -6.14 -21.00
CA ARG A 398 -20.43 -4.73 -20.86
C ARG A 398 -21.15 -4.19 -22.10
N LEU A 399 -20.79 -4.64 -23.30
CA LEU A 399 -21.34 -4.16 -24.58
C LEU A 399 -22.66 -4.84 -24.97
N TYR A 400 -22.73 -6.16 -24.84
CA TYR A 400 -23.93 -6.96 -25.16
C TYR A 400 -24.82 -7.21 -23.92
N GLY A 401 -24.36 -6.77 -22.75
CA GLY A 401 -24.85 -7.26 -21.47
C GLY A 401 -24.48 -8.72 -21.21
N HIS A 402 -24.95 -9.26 -20.09
CA HIS A 402 -25.57 -10.59 -20.16
C HIS A 402 -26.93 -10.42 -20.85
N GLY A 403 -27.46 -11.47 -21.47
CA GLY A 403 -28.91 -11.57 -21.69
C GLY A 403 -29.58 -11.34 -20.33
N SER A 404 -30.29 -10.21 -20.19
CA SER A 404 -30.43 -9.55 -18.89
C SER A 404 -30.92 -10.49 -17.81
N MET A 405 -30.27 -10.49 -16.63
CA MET A 405 -30.98 -10.78 -15.38
C MET A 405 -32.24 -9.91 -15.43
N LYS A 406 -33.41 -10.53 -15.68
CA LYS A 406 -34.65 -9.79 -15.90
C LYS A 406 -34.91 -9.02 -14.61
N LYS A 407 -34.68 -7.70 -14.67
CA LYS A 407 -34.72 -6.80 -13.51
C LYS A 407 -36.12 -6.91 -12.91
N LEU A 408 -36.24 -7.71 -11.84
CA LEU A 408 -37.51 -8.29 -11.39
C LEU A 408 -38.58 -7.20 -11.33
N SER A 409 -39.67 -7.42 -12.07
CA SER A 409 -40.80 -6.51 -12.04
C SER A 409 -41.42 -6.54 -10.64
N ALA A 410 -42.04 -5.44 -10.22
CA ALA A 410 -42.92 -5.48 -9.05
C ALA A 410 -44.06 -6.50 -9.22
N ALA A 411 -44.40 -6.84 -10.48
CA ALA A 411 -45.37 -7.86 -10.87
C ALA A 411 -44.73 -9.21 -11.31
N SER A 412 -43.44 -9.46 -11.07
CA SER A 412 -42.87 -10.80 -11.29
C SER A 412 -43.49 -11.81 -10.34
N SER A 413 -43.67 -13.05 -10.80
CA SER A 413 -44.22 -14.12 -9.95
C SER A 413 -43.24 -14.53 -8.85
N ASP A 414 -43.73 -15.13 -7.77
CA ASP A 414 -42.85 -15.61 -6.70
C ASP A 414 -41.94 -16.77 -7.16
N TRP A 415 -42.38 -17.55 -8.15
CA TRP A 415 -41.56 -18.51 -8.87
C TRP A 415 -40.37 -17.83 -9.59
N GLU A 416 -40.60 -16.73 -10.33
CA GLU A 416 -39.51 -15.97 -10.96
C GLU A 416 -38.52 -15.41 -9.91
N LYS A 417 -39.02 -14.93 -8.76
CA LYS A 417 -38.18 -14.42 -7.66
C LYS A 417 -37.33 -15.53 -7.03
N GLN A 418 -37.93 -16.71 -6.79
CA GLN A 418 -37.22 -17.88 -6.27
C GLN A 418 -36.17 -18.38 -7.28
N ARG A 419 -36.54 -18.55 -8.55
CA ARG A 419 -35.63 -18.95 -9.63
C ARG A 419 -34.42 -18.01 -9.73
N HIS A 420 -34.67 -16.70 -9.83
CA HIS A 420 -33.59 -15.70 -9.92
C HIS A 420 -32.70 -15.71 -8.65
N THR A 421 -33.23 -16.08 -7.49
CA THR A 421 -32.45 -16.21 -6.25
C THR A 421 -31.57 -17.46 -6.25
N LEU A 422 -32.08 -18.59 -6.74
CA LEU A 422 -31.30 -19.82 -6.94
C LEU A 422 -30.21 -19.65 -8.01
N GLU A 423 -30.54 -19.06 -9.16
CA GLU A 423 -29.58 -18.78 -10.23
C GLU A 423 -28.43 -17.88 -9.72
N ARG A 424 -28.74 -16.80 -8.98
CA ARG A 424 -27.71 -15.96 -8.35
C ARG A 424 -26.86 -16.73 -7.35
N ARG A 425 -27.47 -17.54 -6.47
CA ARG A 425 -26.74 -18.36 -5.48
C ARG A 425 -25.81 -19.36 -6.16
N ARG A 426 -26.24 -19.97 -7.27
CA ARG A 426 -25.42 -20.89 -8.08
C ARG A 426 -24.27 -20.16 -8.78
N GLU A 427 -24.48 -18.95 -9.30
CA GLU A 427 -23.40 -18.10 -9.83
C GLU A 427 -22.36 -17.75 -8.75
N GLU A 428 -22.81 -17.28 -7.58
CA GLU A 428 -21.94 -16.92 -6.44
C GLU A 428 -21.12 -18.12 -5.94
N LEU A 429 -21.73 -19.30 -5.81
CA LEU A 429 -21.05 -20.54 -5.43
C LEU A 429 -20.09 -21.04 -6.52
N THR A 430 -20.43 -20.88 -7.80
CA THR A 430 -19.56 -21.28 -8.92
C THR A 430 -18.32 -20.39 -9.01
N GLU A 431 -18.47 -19.06 -8.82
CA GLU A 431 -17.31 -18.17 -8.71
C GLU A 431 -16.46 -18.54 -7.49
N ARG A 432 -17.09 -18.83 -6.35
CA ARG A 432 -16.41 -19.22 -5.12
C ARG A 432 -15.61 -20.53 -5.28
N LEU A 433 -16.16 -21.55 -5.94
CA LEU A 433 -15.46 -22.79 -6.28
C LEU A 433 -14.23 -22.51 -7.17
N ALA A 434 -14.38 -21.64 -8.17
CA ALA A 434 -13.26 -21.25 -9.04
C ALA A 434 -12.16 -20.48 -8.28
N GLN A 435 -12.53 -19.67 -7.27
CA GLN A 435 -11.56 -19.02 -6.37
C GLN A 435 -10.82 -20.05 -5.50
N VAL A 436 -11.52 -21.03 -4.91
CA VAL A 436 -10.91 -22.06 -4.04
C VAL A 436 -9.96 -22.97 -4.83
N ARG A 437 -10.38 -23.50 -5.99
CA ARG A 437 -9.50 -24.30 -6.87
C ARG A 437 -8.26 -23.53 -7.32
N LYS A 438 -8.41 -22.24 -7.60
CA LYS A 438 -7.27 -21.36 -7.92
C LYS A 438 -6.34 -21.17 -6.73
N GLN A 439 -6.87 -21.07 -5.51
CA GLN A 439 -6.04 -21.02 -4.29
C GLN A 439 -5.28 -22.33 -4.11
N ILE A 440 -5.94 -23.50 -4.19
CA ILE A 440 -5.30 -24.82 -4.07
C ILE A 440 -4.12 -24.93 -5.05
N SER A 441 -4.35 -24.67 -6.34
CA SER A 441 -3.29 -24.69 -7.38
C SER A 441 -2.15 -23.69 -7.13
N ARG A 442 -2.42 -22.56 -6.46
CA ARG A 442 -1.39 -21.63 -6.00
C ARG A 442 -0.59 -22.21 -4.82
N GLU A 443 -1.24 -22.87 -3.86
CA GLU A 443 -0.58 -23.42 -2.68
C GLU A 443 0.26 -24.66 -3.02
N GLU A 444 -0.18 -25.48 -3.98
CA GLU A 444 0.62 -26.56 -4.60
C GLU A 444 1.89 -26.01 -5.25
N HIS A 445 1.77 -24.96 -6.08
CA HIS A 445 2.94 -24.33 -6.70
C HIS A 445 3.89 -23.75 -5.65
N GLU A 446 3.36 -22.99 -4.69
CA GLU A 446 4.16 -22.39 -3.62
C GLU A 446 4.89 -23.47 -2.80
N ARG A 447 4.23 -24.59 -2.46
CA ARG A 447 4.84 -25.73 -1.76
C ARG A 447 5.96 -26.39 -2.57
N ALA A 448 5.76 -26.56 -3.88
CA ALA A 448 6.74 -27.20 -4.77
C ALA A 448 7.96 -26.30 -5.10
N HIS A 449 7.83 -24.98 -4.98
CA HIS A 449 8.86 -24.00 -5.39
C HIS A 449 9.32 -23.08 -4.26
N LEU A 450 9.27 -23.54 -3.00
CA LEU A 450 9.77 -22.80 -1.84
C LEU A 450 11.28 -22.46 -1.96
N GLY A 451 12.09 -23.36 -2.51
CA GLY A 451 13.55 -23.23 -2.44
C GLY A 451 14.00 -23.15 -0.98
N ASN A 452 14.73 -22.08 -0.60
CA ASN A 452 15.08 -21.81 0.79
C ASN A 452 14.16 -20.76 1.49
N TYR A 453 12.94 -20.57 0.99
CA TYR A 453 11.87 -19.88 1.73
C TYR A 453 11.05 -20.85 2.58
N ARG A 454 10.46 -20.35 3.66
CA ARG A 454 9.38 -20.98 4.42
C ARG A 454 8.17 -20.06 4.46
N ARG A 455 6.98 -20.58 4.14
CA ARG A 455 5.72 -19.85 4.36
C ARG A 455 5.51 -19.68 5.87
N ILE A 456 5.35 -18.43 6.32
CA ILE A 456 5.08 -18.10 7.74
C ILE A 456 3.70 -17.46 7.92
N TYR A 457 3.07 -16.97 6.85
CA TYR A 457 1.65 -16.64 6.84
C TYR A 457 0.99 -16.96 5.49
N PRO A 458 -0.19 -17.60 5.47
CA PRO A 458 -0.83 -18.27 6.62
C PRO A 458 0.04 -19.43 7.13
N PRO A 459 0.15 -19.63 8.46
CA PRO A 459 0.80 -20.81 9.03
C PRO A 459 -0.06 -22.07 8.83
N ASP A 460 0.57 -23.24 8.91
CA ASP A 460 -0.13 -24.52 8.82
C ASP A 460 -0.80 -24.93 10.16
N ASP A 461 -0.38 -24.32 11.28
CA ASP A 461 -1.06 -24.39 12.58
C ASP A 461 -2.31 -23.50 12.61
N LYS A 462 -3.47 -24.13 12.82
CA LYS A 462 -4.78 -23.48 12.90
C LYS A 462 -4.92 -22.54 14.11
N LEU A 463 -4.37 -22.91 15.27
CA LEU A 463 -4.47 -22.09 16.49
C LEU A 463 -3.62 -20.82 16.34
N LEU A 464 -2.45 -20.94 15.72
CA LEU A 464 -1.62 -19.79 15.37
C LEU A 464 -2.26 -18.92 14.27
N LEU A 465 -2.95 -19.52 13.29
CA LEU A 465 -3.73 -18.77 12.29
C LEU A 465 -4.88 -17.99 12.95
N GLU A 466 -5.68 -18.62 13.81
CA GLU A 466 -6.78 -17.96 14.55
C GLU A 466 -6.26 -16.80 15.42
N LYS A 467 -5.11 -17.00 16.09
CA LYS A 467 -4.40 -15.93 16.82
C LYS A 467 -4.02 -14.77 15.89
N TYR A 468 -3.51 -15.04 14.70
CA TYR A 468 -3.17 -14.01 13.71
C TYR A 468 -4.41 -13.33 13.11
N GLU A 469 -5.51 -14.04 12.84
CA GLU A 469 -6.78 -13.44 12.39
C GLU A 469 -7.39 -12.51 13.46
N SER A 470 -7.26 -12.85 14.74
CA SER A 470 -7.61 -11.97 15.86
C SER A 470 -6.75 -10.71 15.90
N LEU A 471 -5.42 -10.83 15.72
CA LEU A 471 -4.51 -9.69 15.64
C LEU A 471 -4.74 -8.81 14.40
N LEU A 472 -5.07 -9.40 13.25
CA LEU A 472 -5.53 -8.67 12.05
C LEU A 472 -6.83 -7.91 12.34
N SER A 473 -7.80 -8.54 12.97
CA SER A 473 -9.07 -7.90 13.36
C SER A 473 -8.82 -6.68 14.26
N ALA A 474 -7.91 -6.80 15.23
CA ALA A 474 -7.49 -5.68 16.08
C ALA A 474 -6.72 -4.58 15.31
N ALA A 475 -5.87 -4.94 14.35
CA ALA A 475 -5.16 -3.99 13.49
C ALA A 475 -6.11 -3.21 12.57
N PHE A 476 -7.08 -3.90 11.94
CA PHE A 476 -8.15 -3.26 11.17
C PHE A 476 -9.02 -2.37 12.06
N GLN A 477 -9.43 -2.81 13.26
CA GLN A 477 -10.16 -1.92 14.19
C GLN A 477 -9.36 -0.67 14.55
N THR A 478 -8.05 -0.81 14.82
CA THR A 478 -7.14 0.29 15.15
C THR A 478 -6.91 1.26 13.99
N PHE A 479 -6.91 0.77 12.75
CA PHE A 479 -6.85 1.58 11.53
C PHE A 479 -8.18 2.30 11.25
N LEU A 480 -9.31 1.59 11.41
CA LEU A 480 -10.65 2.08 11.12
C LEU A 480 -11.26 2.97 12.22
N ALA A 481 -10.64 3.01 13.41
CA ALA A 481 -10.92 4.00 14.47
C ALA A 481 -10.73 5.47 14.03
N GLY A 482 -10.30 5.72 12.79
CA GLY A 482 -10.36 7.03 12.13
C GLY A 482 -11.01 7.07 10.73
N ARG A 483 -11.56 5.98 10.17
CA ARG A 483 -12.18 5.93 8.81
C ARG A 483 -12.91 4.61 8.46
N ALA A 484 -13.90 4.70 7.57
CA ALA A 484 -14.36 3.66 6.61
C ALA A 484 -14.89 2.28 7.10
N ALA A 485 -16.19 2.20 7.44
CA ALA A 485 -16.86 0.95 7.84
C ALA A 485 -16.91 -0.20 6.79
N SER A 486 -16.54 0.03 5.51
CA SER A 486 -16.72 -0.96 4.44
C SER A 486 -15.87 -2.22 4.59
N LEU A 487 -14.68 -2.12 5.18
CA LEU A 487 -13.74 -3.25 5.33
C LEU A 487 -14.23 -4.26 6.40
N GLN A 488 -14.88 -3.78 7.46
CA GLN A 488 -15.44 -4.64 8.52
C GLN A 488 -16.52 -5.60 7.98
N LYS A 489 -17.35 -5.14 7.04
CA LYS A 489 -18.42 -5.97 6.46
C LYS A 489 -17.87 -7.12 5.59
N GLU A 490 -16.72 -6.95 4.96
CA GLU A 490 -16.08 -8.00 4.16
C GLU A 490 -15.35 -9.03 5.02
N MET A 491 -14.72 -8.58 6.12
CA MET A 491 -14.03 -9.43 7.08
C MET A 491 -14.99 -10.41 7.77
N ASN A 492 -16.24 -10.00 7.98
CA ASN A 492 -17.29 -10.80 8.61
C ASN A 492 -18.09 -11.67 7.61
N ASN A 493 -17.64 -11.86 6.36
CA ASN A 493 -18.38 -12.67 5.37
C ASN A 493 -18.11 -14.18 5.57
N PRO A 494 -19.08 -15.00 6.01
CA PRO A 494 -18.87 -16.44 6.26
C PRO A 494 -18.49 -17.22 5.00
N LEU A 495 -18.93 -16.78 3.82
CA LEU A 495 -18.62 -17.45 2.54
C LEU A 495 -17.11 -17.51 2.25
N LYS A 496 -16.28 -16.62 2.83
CA LYS A 496 -14.83 -16.65 2.69
C LYS A 496 -14.15 -17.85 3.39
N ARG A 497 -14.83 -18.54 4.32
CA ARG A 497 -14.28 -19.67 5.10
C ARG A 497 -14.74 -21.06 4.63
N MET A 498 -15.65 -21.15 3.65
CA MET A 498 -16.07 -22.42 3.08
C MET A 498 -14.95 -23.10 2.28
N LYS A 499 -14.85 -24.43 2.42
CA LYS A 499 -13.96 -25.32 1.67
C LYS A 499 -14.56 -25.73 0.32
N GLU A 500 -13.82 -26.51 -0.47
CA GLU A 500 -14.32 -27.05 -1.74
C GLU A 500 -15.49 -28.02 -1.55
N GLU A 501 -15.44 -28.94 -0.58
CA GLU A 501 -16.55 -29.86 -0.31
C GLU A 501 -17.85 -29.12 0.05
N ASP A 502 -17.80 -28.18 1.00
CA ASP A 502 -18.98 -27.41 1.44
C ASP A 502 -19.63 -26.61 0.29
N ILE A 503 -18.83 -26.16 -0.70
CA ILE A 503 -19.31 -25.41 -1.86
C ILE A 503 -19.95 -26.35 -2.89
N LEU A 504 -19.40 -27.55 -3.08
CA LEU A 504 -19.95 -28.55 -3.99
C LEU A 504 -21.30 -29.09 -3.47
N ASP A 505 -21.41 -29.35 -2.17
CA ASP A 505 -22.65 -29.77 -1.53
C ASP A 505 -23.75 -28.70 -1.66
N LEU A 506 -23.40 -27.42 -1.46
CA LEU A 506 -24.33 -26.32 -1.71
C LEU A 506 -24.69 -26.14 -3.19
N LEU A 507 -23.83 -26.51 -4.13
CA LEU A 507 -24.15 -26.51 -5.56
C LEU A 507 -25.10 -27.65 -5.93
N GLU A 508 -24.88 -28.88 -5.43
CA GLU A 508 -25.82 -29.99 -5.64
C GLU A 508 -27.19 -29.68 -5.01
N GLN A 509 -27.25 -29.05 -3.83
CA GLN A 509 -28.50 -28.54 -3.26
C GLN A 509 -29.18 -27.48 -4.14
N CYS A 510 -28.42 -26.54 -4.74
CA CYS A 510 -29.02 -25.54 -5.64
C CYS A 510 -29.56 -26.17 -6.94
N GLU A 511 -29.00 -27.28 -7.40
CA GLU A 511 -29.51 -28.02 -8.56
C GLU A 511 -30.76 -28.83 -8.20
N LEU A 512 -30.80 -29.48 -7.03
CA LEU A 512 -32.01 -30.11 -6.49
C LEU A 512 -33.15 -29.11 -6.26
N ASP A 513 -32.83 -27.91 -5.78
CA ASP A 513 -33.80 -26.83 -5.59
C ASP A 513 -34.37 -26.33 -6.94
N ASP A 514 -33.58 -26.20 -8.02
CA ASP A 514 -34.09 -25.85 -9.36
C ASP A 514 -34.89 -26.99 -9.99
N GLU A 515 -34.52 -28.27 -9.83
CA GLU A 515 -35.34 -29.39 -10.30
C GLU A 515 -36.73 -29.41 -9.63
N LYS A 516 -36.76 -29.17 -8.32
CA LYS A 516 -37.99 -29.03 -7.52
C LYS A 516 -38.81 -27.80 -7.95
N LEU A 517 -38.16 -26.66 -8.22
CA LEU A 517 -38.82 -25.45 -8.70
C LEU A 517 -39.39 -25.62 -10.11
N MET A 518 -38.76 -26.45 -10.94
CA MET A 518 -39.21 -26.79 -12.30
C MET A 518 -40.34 -27.83 -12.34
N GLY A 519 -40.91 -28.22 -11.18
CA GLY A 519 -42.03 -29.16 -11.11
C GLY A 519 -41.68 -30.58 -11.53
N LYS A 520 -40.40 -30.91 -11.68
CA LYS A 520 -39.95 -32.28 -11.93
C LYS A 520 -40.12 -33.08 -10.65
N SER A 521 -40.68 -34.29 -10.74
CA SER A 521 -40.57 -35.24 -9.63
C SER A 521 -39.09 -35.50 -9.34
N PRO A 522 -38.66 -35.50 -8.05
CA PRO A 522 -37.28 -35.80 -7.73
C PRO A 522 -36.98 -37.21 -8.22
N ARG A 523 -36.08 -37.34 -9.19
CA ARG A 523 -35.57 -38.66 -9.57
C ARG A 523 -34.88 -39.23 -8.35
N GLN A 524 -35.44 -40.31 -7.80
CA GLN A 524 -34.76 -41.12 -6.79
C GLN A 524 -33.51 -41.74 -7.43
N ARG A 525 -32.41 -40.98 -7.42
CA ARG A 525 -31.08 -41.58 -7.34
C ARG A 525 -31.05 -42.29 -5.99
N GLY A 526 -31.18 -43.61 -6.02
CA GLY A 526 -30.90 -44.45 -4.87
C GLY A 526 -29.48 -44.20 -4.34
N PRO A 527 -29.15 -44.66 -3.13
CA PRO A 527 -27.83 -44.46 -2.55
C PRO A 527 -26.75 -44.91 -3.53
N ARG A 528 -25.79 -44.03 -3.83
CA ARG A 528 -24.64 -44.39 -4.67
C ARG A 528 -23.85 -45.47 -3.90
N PRO A 529 -23.57 -46.65 -4.47
CA PRO A 529 -22.65 -47.60 -3.85
C PRO A 529 -21.29 -46.94 -3.61
N LEU A 530 -20.61 -47.32 -2.53
CA LEU A 530 -19.26 -46.87 -2.22
C LEU A 530 -18.25 -47.62 -3.12
N THR A 531 -18.08 -47.16 -4.35
CA THR A 531 -17.00 -47.59 -5.24
C THR A 531 -15.86 -46.58 -5.26
N ALA A 532 -14.63 -47.09 -5.34
CA ALA A 532 -13.40 -46.35 -5.09
C ALA A 532 -13.02 -45.31 -6.18
N MET A 533 -11.93 -44.59 -5.89
CA MET A 533 -11.23 -43.64 -6.76
C MET A 533 -11.23 -44.02 -8.26
N PRO A 534 -11.65 -43.10 -9.16
CA PRO A 534 -11.35 -43.23 -10.58
C PRO A 534 -9.88 -42.89 -10.83
N GLU A 535 -9.05 -43.91 -11.09
CA GLU A 535 -7.78 -43.72 -11.78
C GLU A 535 -7.97 -43.47 -13.29
N CYS A 536 -6.88 -43.32 -14.03
CA CYS A 536 -6.89 -42.68 -15.34
C CYS A 536 -7.54 -43.54 -16.46
N ILE A 537 -8.48 -42.95 -17.20
CA ILE A 537 -9.00 -43.55 -18.44
C ILE A 537 -8.00 -43.34 -19.59
N GLN A 538 -7.38 -44.41 -20.05
CA GLN A 538 -7.03 -44.57 -21.47
C GLN A 538 -8.13 -45.37 -22.19
N SER A 539 -8.23 -45.21 -23.51
CA SER A 539 -9.35 -45.72 -24.31
C SER A 539 -8.93 -46.72 -25.38
N LEU A 540 -9.61 -47.87 -25.47
CA LEU A 540 -9.50 -48.81 -26.59
C LEU A 540 -10.87 -49.16 -27.20
N ARG A 541 -10.86 -49.89 -28.33
CA ARG A 541 -11.99 -50.03 -29.26
C ARG A 541 -12.47 -51.49 -29.41
N ARG A 542 -13.71 -51.62 -29.90
CA ARG A 542 -14.34 -52.87 -30.40
C ARG A 542 -13.47 -53.65 -31.39
N GLN A 543 -13.65 -54.97 -31.41
CA GLN A 543 -13.26 -55.89 -32.51
C GLN A 543 -14.46 -56.71 -33.02
N ARG A 544 -14.35 -57.18 -34.27
CA ARG A 544 -15.02 -58.37 -34.89
C ARG A 544 -14.39 -58.59 -36.30
N PRO A 545 -14.48 -59.79 -36.93
CA PRO A 545 -13.51 -60.86 -36.67
C PRO A 545 -12.84 -61.46 -37.93
N ASP A 546 -11.86 -62.35 -37.70
CA ASP A 546 -11.33 -63.48 -38.52
C ASP A 546 -10.96 -63.33 -40.00
N TYR A 547 -9.72 -63.75 -40.38
CA TYR A 547 -9.42 -64.80 -41.38
C TYR A 547 -7.87 -64.99 -41.62
N LEU A 548 -7.38 -66.23 -41.45
CA LEU A 548 -6.22 -66.95 -42.07
C LEU A 548 -4.80 -66.33 -42.33
N ALA A 549 -3.78 -67.20 -42.12
CA ALA A 549 -2.47 -67.35 -42.79
C ALA A 549 -1.20 -66.57 -42.33
N ASP A 550 -0.38 -67.27 -41.53
CA ASP A 550 1.07 -67.57 -41.68
C ASP A 550 2.24 -66.54 -41.63
N PHE A 551 3.41 -67.09 -41.25
CA PHE A 551 4.81 -66.63 -41.35
C PHE A 551 5.39 -65.48 -40.48
N THR A 552 5.89 -65.92 -39.31
CA THR A 552 7.25 -65.65 -38.76
C THR A 552 7.77 -64.24 -38.38
N SER A 553 8.11 -64.14 -37.09
CA SER A 553 9.33 -63.54 -36.48
C SER A 553 9.38 -62.07 -35.97
N ALA A 554 9.72 -61.96 -34.67
CA ALA A 554 10.44 -60.88 -33.95
C ALA A 554 9.98 -59.40 -34.09
N SER A 555 9.66 -58.60 -33.04
CA SER A 555 10.02 -58.65 -31.61
C SER A 555 9.44 -57.45 -30.81
N SER A 556 9.40 -57.57 -29.47
CA SER A 556 9.41 -56.52 -28.41
C SER A 556 8.25 -55.53 -28.15
N ALA A 557 7.71 -55.61 -26.92
CA ALA A 557 7.14 -54.55 -26.02
C ALA A 557 5.87 -53.77 -26.48
N ASP A 558 4.71 -53.77 -25.78
CA ASP A 558 4.45 -53.42 -24.36
C ASP A 558 2.98 -53.78 -23.94
N ASN A 559 2.70 -53.95 -22.63
CA ASN A 559 1.39 -53.77 -21.92
C ASN A 559 0.14 -54.61 -22.33
N SER A 560 -0.90 -54.86 -21.49
CA SER A 560 -1.08 -54.78 -20.01
C SER A 560 -2.44 -55.37 -19.55
N CYS A 561 -2.48 -55.99 -18.37
CA CYS A 561 -3.56 -56.02 -17.34
C CYS A 561 -5.05 -56.39 -17.67
N SER A 562 -5.59 -57.39 -16.95
CA SER A 562 -6.99 -57.53 -16.44
C SER A 562 -7.14 -58.87 -15.67
N SER A 563 -8.07 -59.10 -14.73
CA SER A 563 -8.91 -58.24 -13.85
C SER A 563 -9.61 -59.14 -12.77
N SER A 564 -10.46 -58.53 -11.94
CA SER A 564 -11.64 -59.15 -11.29
C SER A 564 -11.44 -60.08 -10.06
N ASP A 565 -12.38 -60.21 -9.10
CA ASP A 565 -13.50 -59.35 -8.60
C ASP A 565 -13.98 -59.94 -7.22
N GLU A 566 -15.11 -59.45 -6.63
CA GLU A 566 -15.94 -60.11 -5.57
C GLU A 566 -15.38 -60.14 -4.10
N GLU A 567 -16.14 -60.12 -2.97
CA GLU A 567 -17.57 -59.80 -2.70
C GLU A 567 -17.84 -59.30 -1.23
N GLU A 568 -19.04 -59.56 -0.65
CA GLU A 568 -19.77 -58.78 0.38
C GLU A 568 -19.48 -58.96 1.92
N ASP A 569 -20.14 -58.07 2.70
CA ASP A 569 -20.96 -58.33 3.93
C ASP A 569 -20.45 -58.13 5.39
N ASP A 570 -21.33 -58.41 6.36
CA ASP A 570 -21.66 -57.50 7.49
C ASP A 570 -21.38 -58.03 8.93
N ARG A 571 -21.67 -57.19 9.92
CA ARG A 571 -21.44 -57.33 11.35
C ARG A 571 -22.51 -58.21 12.05
N ARG A 572 -22.08 -59.12 12.96
CA ARG A 572 -22.29 -59.00 14.44
C ARG A 572 -22.08 -60.29 15.27
N LYS A 573 -21.53 -60.05 16.48
CA LYS A 573 -21.82 -60.70 17.78
C LYS A 573 -21.30 -62.13 18.09
N ALA A 574 -21.29 -62.36 19.41
CA ALA A 574 -21.17 -63.61 20.17
C ALA A 574 -19.77 -64.23 20.26
N GLY A 575 -19.22 -64.23 21.48
CA GLY A 575 -17.94 -64.86 21.80
C GLY A 575 -18.07 -66.35 22.13
N GLY A 576 -16.94 -67.06 22.07
CA GLY A 576 -16.81 -68.46 22.48
C GLY A 576 -15.41 -68.71 23.04
N SER A 577 -15.32 -68.94 24.35
CA SER A 577 -14.07 -69.25 25.04
C SER A 577 -13.77 -70.75 25.04
N ARG A 578 -12.50 -71.10 25.32
CA ARG A 578 -11.91 -72.47 25.46
C ARG A 578 -11.52 -73.13 24.13
N ALA A 579 -10.43 -73.89 24.06
CA ALA A 579 -9.27 -74.05 24.96
C ALA A 579 -8.13 -74.78 24.21
N VAL A 580 -6.97 -74.96 24.86
CA VAL A 580 -6.10 -76.18 24.91
C VAL A 580 -4.63 -75.79 25.15
N GLU A 581 -4.09 -76.22 26.31
CA GLU A 581 -2.75 -76.80 26.60
C GLU A 581 -1.43 -76.24 26.01
N LYS A 582 -0.22 -76.42 26.60
CA LYS A 582 0.30 -76.81 27.94
C LYS A 582 1.83 -76.55 27.95
N LYS A 583 2.47 -76.63 29.14
CA LYS A 583 3.94 -76.68 29.44
C LYS A 583 4.67 -75.32 29.47
N LYS A 584 5.73 -75.11 30.29
CA LYS A 584 6.11 -75.58 31.66
C LYS A 584 7.50 -74.97 32.02
N VAL A 585 7.69 -74.47 33.25
CA VAL A 585 8.96 -74.54 34.06
C VAL A 585 10.17 -73.70 33.56
N SER A 586 11.08 -73.10 34.36
CA SER A 586 11.43 -73.24 35.79
C SER A 586 11.81 -71.93 36.54
N TYR A 587 12.04 -72.13 37.84
CA TYR A 587 12.30 -71.32 39.04
C TYR A 587 13.52 -70.35 39.18
N ASP A 588 13.46 -69.62 40.31
CA ASP A 588 14.50 -68.96 41.15
C ASP A 588 15.23 -67.72 40.61
N LEU A 589 15.34 -66.58 41.33
CA LEU A 589 15.52 -66.17 42.75
C LEU A 589 16.99 -65.76 43.06
N GLY A 590 17.15 -64.55 43.62
CA GLY A 590 18.42 -63.95 44.03
C GLY A 590 18.20 -62.57 44.65
N ASP A 591 18.89 -62.25 45.74
CA ASP A 591 18.40 -61.30 46.76
C ASP A 591 19.23 -60.01 46.95
N ASN A 592 18.69 -59.09 47.75
CA ASN A 592 19.18 -57.79 48.19
C ASN A 592 20.64 -57.73 48.68
N LYS A 593 21.24 -56.53 48.58
CA LYS A 593 21.81 -55.86 49.76
C LYS A 593 22.05 -54.34 49.63
N GLU A 594 21.98 -53.68 50.79
CA GLU A 594 22.15 -52.25 50.99
C GLU A 594 23.63 -51.86 51.14
N LYS A 595 23.99 -50.57 51.01
CA LYS A 595 24.36 -49.74 52.18
C LYS A 595 24.56 -48.24 51.92
N HIS A 596 24.81 -47.53 53.01
CA HIS A 596 24.68 -46.09 53.24
C HIS A 596 26.04 -45.36 53.28
N LEU A 597 25.97 -44.02 53.15
CA LEU A 597 26.79 -42.98 53.82
C LEU A 597 28.19 -42.54 53.35
N ALA A 598 28.34 -41.21 53.50
CA ALA A 598 29.49 -40.42 53.98
C ALA A 598 30.51 -39.81 52.98
N GLU A 599 30.64 -38.48 53.13
CA GLU A 599 31.85 -37.63 53.19
C GLU A 599 33.24 -38.26 52.88
N ARG A 600 34.24 -37.55 52.34
CA ARG A 600 34.72 -36.23 52.81
C ARG A 600 35.70 -35.56 51.82
N ALA A 601 36.09 -34.31 52.10
CA ALA A 601 36.90 -33.46 51.22
C ALA A 601 38.37 -33.93 51.00
N GLY A 602 38.92 -33.63 49.82
CA GLY A 602 40.35 -33.75 49.49
C GLY A 602 40.85 -32.55 48.68
N ARG A 603 41.87 -31.84 49.18
CA ARG A 603 42.44 -30.61 48.60
C ARG A 603 43.94 -30.82 48.31
N MET A 604 44.39 -30.61 47.07
CA MET A 604 45.70 -30.05 46.63
C MET A 604 45.64 -29.94 45.09
N HIS A 605 45.93 -28.84 44.37
CA HIS A 605 47.03 -27.84 44.38
C HIS A 605 48.31 -28.30 43.63
N TRP A 606 48.54 -27.76 42.42
CA TRP A 606 49.88 -27.64 41.79
C TRP A 606 49.97 -26.46 40.79
N LYS A 607 51.12 -25.77 40.86
CA LYS A 607 51.70 -24.66 40.06
C LYS A 607 53.17 -24.53 40.54
N PRO A 608 54.08 -23.77 39.90
CA PRO A 608 54.21 -23.29 38.51
C PRO A 608 55.47 -23.94 37.86
N PRO A 609 56.41 -23.33 37.08
CA PRO A 609 57.02 -21.97 37.09
C PRO A 609 56.60 -21.10 35.87
N ILE A 610 56.73 -19.76 35.79
CA ILE A 610 57.65 -18.72 36.33
C ILE A 610 59.02 -18.64 35.62
N LYS A 611 59.15 -17.66 34.70
CA LYS A 611 60.02 -16.47 34.89
C LYS A 611 59.62 -15.33 33.95
N SER A 612 60.07 -14.12 34.27
CA SER A 612 59.70 -12.84 33.65
C SER A 612 60.94 -12.04 33.25
N LEU A 613 60.79 -11.00 32.43
CA LEU A 613 61.72 -9.85 32.39
C LEU A 613 61.07 -8.61 31.75
N LYS A 614 61.40 -7.44 32.31
CA LYS A 614 61.16 -6.08 31.80
C LYS A 614 62.31 -5.21 32.34
N PRO A 615 62.77 -4.21 31.57
CA PRO A 615 62.89 -2.87 32.17
C PRO A 615 62.58 -1.72 31.18
N GLY A 616 62.60 -0.49 31.72
CA GLY A 616 62.88 0.79 31.03
C GLY A 616 63.80 1.62 31.96
N PRO A 617 63.90 2.97 31.86
CA PRO A 617 63.23 3.91 30.93
C PRO A 617 64.11 5.08 30.35
N ALA A 618 63.65 5.72 29.26
CA ALA A 618 63.86 7.15 28.87
C ALA A 618 65.32 7.71 28.72
N PRO A 619 65.57 9.00 28.38
CA PRO A 619 64.85 9.98 27.53
C PRO A 619 65.72 10.65 26.40
N SER A 620 65.09 11.21 25.35
CA SER A 620 65.59 12.33 24.50
C SER A 620 64.49 12.70 23.48
N ALA A 621 64.05 13.94 23.22
CA ALA A 621 64.69 15.24 22.91
C ALA A 621 64.69 15.54 21.39
N SER A 622 64.21 16.72 21.01
CA SER A 622 63.92 17.15 19.62
C SER A 622 65.16 17.60 18.83
N PRO A 623 65.04 17.77 17.50
CA PRO A 623 65.07 19.16 16.99
C PRO A 623 63.89 19.50 16.05
N THR A 624 63.90 20.71 15.48
CA THR A 624 62.72 21.39 14.89
C THR A 624 63.02 22.08 13.54
N LEU A 625 61.94 22.50 12.86
CA LEU A 625 61.85 23.54 11.81
C LEU A 625 62.47 23.29 10.42
N SER A 626 61.60 23.23 9.40
CA SER A 626 61.57 24.27 8.34
C SER A 626 60.23 24.28 7.59
N GLU A 627 59.68 25.48 7.40
CA GLU A 627 58.54 25.80 6.52
C GLU A 627 59.08 26.45 5.20
N PRO A 628 58.27 27.09 4.33
CA PRO A 628 57.14 26.56 3.56
C PRO A 628 57.28 26.84 2.05
N ILE A 629 56.42 26.26 1.22
CA ILE A 629 56.11 26.78 -0.14
C ILE A 629 54.60 27.02 -0.26
N ARG A 630 54.23 28.09 -0.98
CA ARG A 630 52.87 28.66 -1.01
C ARG A 630 52.43 28.98 -2.45
N ARG A 631 51.13 28.78 -2.73
CA ARG A 631 50.33 29.47 -3.79
C ARG A 631 50.65 29.07 -5.26
N SER A 632 49.74 29.24 -6.24
CA SER A 632 48.27 29.45 -6.25
C SER A 632 47.73 29.37 -7.70
N ILE A 633 46.49 29.86 -7.95
CA ILE A 633 45.78 30.18 -9.22
C ILE A 633 44.58 29.24 -9.45
N SER A 634 43.35 29.70 -9.69
CA SER A 634 42.71 31.01 -9.38
C SER A 634 41.17 30.86 -9.40
N CYS A 635 40.47 31.88 -8.89
CA CYS A 635 39.05 32.15 -9.19
C CYS A 635 38.95 33.50 -9.92
N PRO A 636 37.78 33.82 -10.50
CA PRO A 636 37.28 35.18 -10.34
C PRO A 636 35.85 35.27 -9.78
N ARG A 637 35.61 36.35 -9.04
CA ARG A 637 34.34 36.80 -8.45
C ARG A 637 34.31 38.32 -8.58
N SER A 638 33.16 38.97 -8.79
CA SER A 638 32.90 40.42 -8.65
C SER A 638 31.42 40.74 -8.90
N ILE A 639 30.76 41.84 -8.49
CA ILE A 639 30.94 42.92 -7.46
C ILE A 639 29.53 43.59 -7.30
N ALA A 640 29.16 44.43 -6.32
CA ALA A 640 29.24 44.41 -4.85
C ALA A 640 29.23 45.85 -4.25
N SER A 641 28.07 46.37 -3.82
CA SER A 641 27.92 47.68 -3.14
C SER A 641 26.80 47.61 -2.08
N LEU A 642 27.08 47.77 -0.77
CA LEU A 642 27.10 49.03 0.04
C LEU A 642 25.68 49.61 0.29
N SER A 643 25.28 50.11 1.47
CA SER A 643 26.05 50.76 2.57
C SER A 643 25.50 50.50 4.00
N SER A 644 25.90 51.32 4.98
CA SER A 644 25.51 51.41 6.43
C SER A 644 25.80 52.86 6.92
N PRO A 645 25.67 53.31 8.20
CA PRO A 645 25.18 52.69 9.47
C PRO A 645 24.19 53.60 10.29
N ASN A 646 23.80 53.23 11.54
CA ASN A 646 23.86 54.06 12.79
C ASN A 646 23.09 53.51 14.02
N GLU A 647 23.28 54.16 15.19
CA GLU A 647 22.78 53.84 16.55
C GLU A 647 22.32 55.14 17.30
N VAL A 648 21.84 55.22 18.56
CA VAL A 648 21.60 54.28 19.70
C VAL A 648 20.55 54.85 20.71
N ARG A 649 19.86 54.01 21.53
CA ARG A 649 19.08 54.36 22.78
C ARG A 649 17.86 55.33 22.62
N SER A 650 16.93 55.55 23.59
CA SER A 650 16.40 54.78 24.77
C SER A 650 15.16 55.47 25.40
N LEU A 651 14.50 54.79 26.38
CA LEU A 651 13.68 55.30 27.51
C LEU A 651 12.19 55.70 27.36
N SER A 652 11.34 54.96 28.11
CA SER A 652 10.26 55.39 29.04
C SER A 652 9.21 56.45 28.61
N SER A 653 7.91 56.18 28.65
CA SER A 653 7.12 56.32 29.90
C SER A 653 5.66 55.80 29.79
N ARG A 654 4.92 55.82 30.93
CA ARG A 654 3.51 55.37 31.10
C ARG A 654 2.60 56.59 31.32
N PRO A 655 1.26 56.53 31.09
CA PRO A 655 0.35 56.17 32.19
C PRO A 655 -0.90 55.35 31.74
N SER A 656 -1.87 55.16 32.63
CA SER A 656 -3.14 54.43 32.39
C SER A 656 -4.32 55.09 33.12
N PRO A 657 -5.52 55.11 32.51
CA PRO A 657 -6.82 55.09 33.19
C PRO A 657 -7.84 54.14 32.48
N VAL A 658 -9.08 53.83 32.91
CA VAL A 658 -9.82 53.73 34.19
C VAL A 658 -11.06 52.82 33.90
N VAL A 659 -11.73 52.24 34.90
CA VAL A 659 -12.96 51.40 34.72
C VAL A 659 -14.13 51.92 35.57
N PRO A 660 -15.34 52.04 34.98
CA PRO A 660 -16.59 51.54 35.61
C PRO A 660 -17.61 50.98 34.56
N LEU A 661 -18.79 50.42 34.88
CA LEU A 661 -19.29 49.58 35.99
C LEU A 661 -20.77 49.16 35.71
N ALA A 662 -21.11 47.86 35.71
CA ALA A 662 -22.46 47.25 35.86
C ALA A 662 -23.62 47.75 34.93
N THR A 663 -24.85 47.19 34.86
CA THR A 663 -25.53 46.03 35.50
C THR A 663 -26.48 45.36 34.47
N ALA A 664 -27.19 44.27 34.83
CA ALA A 664 -27.95 43.41 33.90
C ALA A 664 -29.48 43.65 33.86
N LEU A 665 -30.14 43.14 32.80
CA LEU A 665 -31.58 42.83 32.81
C LEU A 665 -31.90 41.49 32.11
N VAL A 666 -32.44 40.57 32.91
CA VAL A 666 -33.52 39.58 32.62
C VAL A 666 -33.30 38.48 31.55
N ARG A 667 -33.88 37.31 31.87
CA ARG A 667 -33.85 36.00 31.17
C ARG A 667 -35.30 35.67 30.72
N PRO A 668 -35.54 34.68 29.83
CA PRO A 668 -35.81 33.34 30.36
C PRO A 668 -35.23 32.17 29.54
N SER A 669 -35.29 30.99 30.15
CA SER A 669 -34.93 29.67 29.57
C SER A 669 -36.07 29.15 28.66
N SER A 670 -36.02 28.03 27.91
CA SER A 670 -35.38 26.72 28.16
C SER A 670 -35.47 25.76 26.93
N ALA A 671 -34.81 24.59 27.02
CA ALA A 671 -35.29 23.20 26.71
C ALA A 671 -36.31 22.91 25.55
N THR A 672 -36.32 21.80 24.79
CA THR A 672 -35.59 20.49 24.87
C THR A 672 -35.68 19.65 23.56
N LEU A 673 -34.76 18.67 23.39
CA LEU A 673 -34.89 17.33 22.76
C LEU A 673 -35.56 17.06 21.37
N ARG A 674 -34.70 16.54 20.46
CA ARG A 674 -34.83 15.30 19.63
C ARG A 674 -35.81 15.16 18.42
N SER A 675 -35.16 14.71 17.32
CA SER A 675 -35.55 13.65 16.34
C SER A 675 -36.76 13.81 15.42
N HIS A 676 -36.55 13.54 14.12
CA HIS A 676 -37.33 12.56 13.34
C HIS A 676 -36.49 11.98 12.18
N SER A 677 -36.98 10.90 11.57
CA SER A 677 -36.29 10.07 10.55
C SER A 677 -36.74 10.39 9.11
N LEU A 678 -35.91 10.04 8.12
CA LEU A 678 -36.24 10.14 6.69
C LEU A 678 -36.42 8.77 6.04
N SER A 679 -37.53 8.60 5.32
CA SER A 679 -37.93 7.39 4.58
C SER A 679 -37.65 7.54 3.08
N ARG A 680 -37.95 6.48 2.30
CA ARG A 680 -37.67 6.37 0.85
C ARG A 680 -38.96 6.27 0.02
N SER A 681 -39.03 7.05 -1.05
CA SER A 681 -39.83 6.86 -2.27
C SER A 681 -39.31 7.83 -3.35
N GLY A 682 -39.56 7.70 -4.65
CA GLY A 682 -40.15 6.66 -5.49
C GLY A 682 -39.88 7.04 -6.96
N SER A 683 -39.81 6.09 -7.91
CA SER A 683 -39.36 6.39 -9.29
C SER A 683 -40.49 6.51 -10.32
N ALA A 684 -40.28 7.35 -11.35
CA ALA A 684 -41.01 7.27 -12.62
C ALA A 684 -40.04 7.41 -13.81
N HIS A 685 -40.25 6.60 -14.86
CA HIS A 685 -39.60 6.71 -16.17
C HIS A 685 -40.60 7.25 -17.20
N ARG A 686 -40.14 7.90 -18.27
CA ARG A 686 -40.84 7.90 -19.57
C ARG A 686 -39.86 7.98 -20.75
N VAL A 687 -40.36 7.55 -21.90
CA VAL A 687 -39.69 7.43 -23.21
C VAL A 687 -40.26 8.52 -24.13
N PRO A 688 -39.49 9.11 -25.07
CA PRO A 688 -40.00 10.15 -25.95
C PRO A 688 -41.02 9.63 -26.97
N HIS A 689 -41.99 10.47 -27.32
CA HIS A 689 -42.88 10.30 -28.48
C HIS A 689 -42.79 11.50 -29.42
N SER A 690 -43.20 11.29 -30.67
CA SER A 690 -43.09 12.21 -31.80
C SER A 690 -44.22 13.24 -31.90
N ASN A 691 -43.96 14.34 -32.61
CA ASN A 691 -44.93 15.41 -32.87
C ASN A 691 -46.17 14.93 -33.66
N SER A 692 -47.34 15.52 -33.36
CA SER A 692 -48.36 15.86 -34.35
C SER A 692 -49.17 17.08 -33.85
N LEU A 693 -49.95 17.70 -34.73
CA LEU A 693 -50.62 18.99 -34.53
C LEU A 693 -52.07 18.86 -34.04
N GLY A 694 -52.55 19.87 -33.31
CA GLY A 694 -53.95 20.04 -32.91
C GLY A 694 -54.12 21.35 -32.11
N THR A 695 -55.13 22.15 -32.46
CA THR A 695 -55.29 23.53 -31.96
C THR A 695 -56.71 23.76 -31.46
N ILE A 696 -56.90 24.49 -30.35
CA ILE A 696 -57.90 25.56 -30.10
C ILE A 696 -58.00 25.92 -28.59
N HIS A 697 -58.21 27.21 -28.34
CA HIS A 697 -58.65 27.97 -27.17
C HIS A 697 -59.40 27.25 -26.00
N SER A 698 -59.48 27.80 -24.77
CA SER A 698 -58.69 28.84 -24.06
C SER A 698 -59.25 29.05 -22.64
N HIS A 699 -58.41 29.27 -21.61
CA HIS A 699 -58.81 29.93 -20.36
C HIS A 699 -57.61 30.66 -19.72
N ILE A 700 -57.86 31.83 -19.14
CA ILE A 700 -56.87 32.67 -18.44
C ILE A 700 -57.32 32.80 -16.98
N GLY A 701 -56.40 32.68 -16.02
CA GLY A 701 -56.73 32.58 -14.58
C GLY A 701 -55.52 32.30 -13.67
N ASP A 702 -54.40 32.97 -13.96
CA ASP A 702 -53.17 33.13 -13.17
C ASP A 702 -52.78 32.12 -12.06
N SER A 703 -51.68 31.41 -12.35
CA SER A 703 -50.50 31.48 -11.48
C SER A 703 -49.24 31.34 -12.35
N LEU A 704 -48.60 32.46 -12.66
CA LEU A 704 -47.45 32.49 -13.57
C LEU A 704 -46.22 31.81 -12.96
N THR A 705 -45.55 30.97 -13.75
CA THR A 705 -44.09 30.82 -13.67
C THR A 705 -43.56 30.70 -15.11
N SER A 706 -42.57 31.51 -15.45
CA SER A 706 -42.35 31.90 -16.86
C SER A 706 -41.73 30.79 -17.73
N LEU A 707 -42.43 30.41 -18.80
CA LEU A 707 -41.83 29.80 -19.98
C LEU A 707 -41.04 30.87 -20.76
N ARG A 708 -39.82 31.15 -20.27
CA ARG A 708 -38.89 32.10 -20.88
C ARG A 708 -38.51 31.64 -22.29
N SER A 709 -38.38 32.57 -23.23
CA SER A 709 -37.87 32.23 -24.57
C SER A 709 -36.38 31.88 -24.50
N LYS A 710 -35.87 31.06 -25.42
CA LYS A 710 -34.43 30.76 -25.51
C LYS A 710 -33.58 32.03 -25.72
N GLU A 711 -34.15 33.05 -26.34
CA GLU A 711 -33.52 34.34 -26.56
C GLU A 711 -33.41 35.16 -25.27
N GLN A 712 -34.46 35.16 -24.44
CA GLN A 712 -34.42 35.71 -23.07
C GLN A 712 -33.43 34.94 -22.19
N GLU A 713 -33.32 33.62 -22.33
CA GLU A 713 -32.36 32.81 -21.60
C GLU A 713 -30.90 33.16 -22.00
N MET A 714 -30.61 33.28 -23.30
CA MET A 714 -29.28 33.73 -23.78
C MET A 714 -28.92 35.14 -23.29
N GLU A 715 -29.88 36.08 -23.29
CA GLU A 715 -29.65 37.43 -22.75
C GLU A 715 -29.37 37.41 -21.23
N LEU A 716 -30.07 36.56 -20.47
CA LEU A 716 -29.78 36.37 -19.04
C LEU A 716 -28.41 35.71 -18.78
N VAL A 717 -27.97 34.79 -19.66
CA VAL A 717 -26.59 34.26 -19.64
C VAL A 717 -25.58 35.37 -19.93
N ARG A 718 -25.84 36.25 -20.92
CA ARG A 718 -24.98 37.40 -21.24
C ARG A 718 -24.88 38.41 -20.08
N GLN A 719 -26.00 38.73 -19.43
CA GLN A 719 -26.02 39.57 -18.23
C GLN A 719 -25.30 38.92 -17.05
N THR A 720 -25.43 37.59 -16.90
CA THR A 720 -24.67 36.82 -15.90
C THR A 720 -23.17 36.88 -16.16
N LEU A 721 -22.73 36.75 -17.41
CA LEU A 721 -21.33 36.87 -17.80
C LEU A 721 -20.77 38.27 -17.48
N ALA A 722 -21.53 39.31 -17.79
CA ALA A 722 -21.15 40.69 -17.47
C ALA A 722 -20.98 40.88 -15.95
N ALA A 723 -21.93 40.40 -15.15
CA ALA A 723 -21.86 40.48 -13.69
C ALA A 723 -20.70 39.68 -13.08
N LEU A 724 -20.41 38.48 -13.60
CA LEU A 724 -19.23 37.68 -13.20
C LEU A 724 -17.91 38.36 -13.58
N THR A 725 -17.89 39.10 -14.69
CA THR A 725 -16.71 39.83 -15.18
C THR A 725 -16.47 41.12 -14.39
N ALA A 726 -17.54 41.81 -14.00
CA ALA A 726 -17.50 42.98 -13.10
C ALA A 726 -17.18 42.60 -11.64
N MET A 727 -17.38 41.33 -11.24
CA MET A 727 -17.10 40.88 -9.87
C MET A 727 -15.59 40.97 -9.57
N ARG A 728 -15.24 41.66 -8.48
CA ARG A 728 -13.87 41.82 -7.95
C ARG A 728 -13.73 41.23 -6.56
N ILE A 729 -12.49 40.87 -6.21
CA ILE A 729 -12.14 40.24 -4.94
C ILE A 729 -11.52 41.30 -4.04
N ARG A 730 -12.10 41.50 -2.86
CA ARG A 730 -11.61 42.48 -1.89
C ARG A 730 -10.69 41.79 -0.89
N PHE A 731 -9.59 42.47 -0.59
CA PHE A 731 -8.72 42.10 0.51
C PHE A 731 -9.22 42.82 1.78
N PRO A 732 -9.52 42.14 2.90
CA PRO A 732 -10.04 42.81 4.09
C PRO A 732 -9.05 43.85 4.64
N GLY A 733 -9.44 45.13 4.63
CA GLY A 733 -8.62 46.25 5.10
C GLY A 733 -7.76 46.95 4.04
N LYS A 734 -7.95 46.67 2.74
CA LYS A 734 -7.28 47.35 1.61
C LYS A 734 -8.32 47.86 0.59
N THR A 735 -7.92 48.78 -0.29
CA THR A 735 -8.74 49.27 -1.41
C THR A 735 -8.93 48.20 -2.50
N GLU A 736 -9.73 48.48 -3.53
CA GLU A 736 -9.88 47.57 -4.67
C GLU A 736 -8.60 47.54 -5.53
N ASP A 737 -7.98 48.69 -5.76
CA ASP A 737 -6.71 48.82 -6.50
C ASP A 737 -5.55 48.14 -5.76
N GLU A 738 -5.47 48.30 -4.43
CA GLU A 738 -4.51 47.59 -3.57
C GLU A 738 -4.73 46.07 -3.56
N ALA A 739 -5.97 45.61 -3.75
CA ALA A 739 -6.29 44.18 -3.82
C ALA A 739 -5.92 43.56 -5.17
N GLU A 740 -6.05 44.29 -6.28
CA GLU A 740 -5.51 43.87 -7.58
C GLU A 740 -3.97 43.89 -7.58
N ALA A 741 -3.33 44.95 -7.07
CA ALA A 741 -1.87 45.01 -6.93
C ALA A 741 -1.28 43.89 -6.06
N VAL A 742 -2.01 43.42 -5.04
CA VAL A 742 -1.64 42.25 -4.22
C VAL A 742 -1.78 40.93 -4.99
N LEU A 743 -2.71 40.82 -5.93
CA LEU A 743 -2.82 39.64 -6.81
C LEU A 743 -1.71 39.63 -7.85
N ASP A 744 -1.42 40.78 -8.46
CA ASP A 744 -0.37 40.92 -9.48
C ASP A 744 1.02 40.63 -8.91
N ASP A 745 1.36 41.14 -7.71
CA ASP A 745 2.58 40.74 -6.98
C ASP A 745 2.72 39.21 -6.83
N ILE A 746 1.63 38.51 -6.49
CA ILE A 746 1.65 37.04 -6.33
C ILE A 746 1.86 36.32 -7.67
N LEU A 747 1.41 36.91 -8.78
CA LEU A 747 1.49 36.35 -10.13
C LEU A 747 2.84 36.64 -10.80
N ASP A 748 3.38 37.85 -10.65
CA ASP A 748 4.73 38.19 -11.11
C ASP A 748 5.79 37.40 -10.30
N ASN A 749 5.63 37.36 -8.97
CA ASN A 749 6.48 36.55 -8.09
C ASN A 749 6.03 35.08 -8.00
N TRP A 750 5.27 34.55 -8.98
CA TRP A 750 4.67 33.21 -8.89
C TRP A 750 5.69 32.09 -8.66
N LYS A 751 6.93 32.19 -9.16
CA LYS A 751 7.99 31.21 -8.87
C LYS A 751 8.25 31.03 -7.36
N TYR A 752 8.15 32.12 -6.58
CA TYR A 752 8.33 32.14 -5.13
C TYR A 752 7.03 31.80 -4.36
N HIS A 753 5.87 32.23 -4.88
CA HIS A 753 4.58 31.99 -4.24
C HIS A 753 4.02 30.58 -4.48
N LYS A 754 4.20 30.00 -5.67
CA LYS A 754 3.70 28.67 -6.07
C LYS A 754 3.92 27.57 -5.02
N PRO A 755 5.13 27.30 -4.49
CA PRO A 755 5.32 26.24 -3.48
C PRO A 755 4.62 26.56 -2.14
N LYS A 756 4.48 27.83 -1.78
CA LYS A 756 3.83 28.27 -0.54
C LYS A 756 2.30 28.17 -0.64
N VAL A 757 1.72 28.57 -1.77
CA VAL A 757 0.29 28.42 -2.07
C VAL A 757 -0.07 26.93 -2.19
N ALA A 758 0.78 26.11 -2.83
CA ALA A 758 0.62 24.65 -2.89
C ALA A 758 0.58 24.03 -1.47
N SER A 759 1.57 24.36 -0.63
CA SER A 759 1.61 23.92 0.77
C SER A 759 0.39 24.38 1.56
N TYR A 760 -0.07 25.62 1.36
CA TYR A 760 -1.27 26.13 2.01
C TYR A 760 -2.53 25.35 1.60
N TRP A 761 -2.80 25.29 0.30
CA TRP A 761 -4.03 24.70 -0.25
C TRP A 761 -4.13 23.18 -0.11
N LEU A 762 -3.04 22.45 -0.42
CA LEU A 762 -3.05 20.98 -0.50
C LEU A 762 -2.59 20.29 0.80
N VAL A 763 -1.91 21.00 1.71
CA VAL A 763 -1.31 20.38 2.92
C VAL A 763 -1.81 21.01 4.23
N LYS A 764 -2.05 22.33 4.28
CA LYS A 764 -2.48 23.02 5.51
C LYS A 764 -4.01 23.16 5.65
N LEU A 765 -4.76 23.16 4.56
CA LEU A 765 -6.22 23.18 4.59
C LEU A 765 -6.80 21.78 4.43
N ASP A 766 -7.59 21.34 5.41
CA ASP A 766 -8.43 20.15 5.29
C ASP A 766 -9.59 20.36 4.28
N SER A 767 -10.25 19.28 3.88
CA SER A 767 -11.34 19.30 2.90
C SER A 767 -12.55 20.15 3.31
N THR A 768 -12.74 20.45 4.60
CA THR A 768 -13.81 21.33 5.08
C THR A 768 -13.41 22.79 4.93
N LYS A 769 -12.16 23.14 5.28
CA LYS A 769 -11.60 24.48 5.06
C LYS A 769 -11.43 24.80 3.56
N GLN A 770 -10.99 23.83 2.74
CA GLN A 770 -10.96 23.95 1.27
C GLN A 770 -12.35 24.25 0.69
N ARG A 771 -13.39 23.56 1.18
CA ARG A 771 -14.78 23.80 0.75
C ARG A 771 -15.23 25.21 1.12
N LYS A 772 -14.98 25.67 2.34
CA LYS A 772 -15.31 27.04 2.79
C LYS A 772 -14.74 28.13 1.88
N VAL A 773 -13.51 27.98 1.37
CA VAL A 773 -12.91 28.95 0.43
C VAL A 773 -13.73 29.05 -0.87
N LEU A 774 -14.17 27.92 -1.44
CA LEU A 774 -15.03 27.95 -2.63
C LEU A 774 -16.48 28.35 -2.33
N ASP A 775 -16.98 28.10 -1.12
CA ASP A 775 -18.31 28.53 -0.70
C ASP A 775 -18.46 30.07 -0.65
N ILE A 776 -17.37 30.82 -0.43
CA ILE A 776 -17.35 32.29 -0.55
C ILE A 776 -17.76 32.71 -1.97
N VAL A 777 -17.14 32.13 -3.00
CA VAL A 777 -17.46 32.39 -4.41
C VAL A 777 -18.86 31.86 -4.76
N ARG A 778 -19.17 30.62 -4.37
CA ARG A 778 -20.47 29.97 -4.62
C ARG A 778 -21.65 30.79 -4.09
N THR A 779 -21.53 31.36 -2.89
CA THR A 779 -22.59 32.15 -2.25
C THR A 779 -22.82 33.46 -3.01
N ASN A 780 -21.75 34.19 -3.34
CA ASN A 780 -21.84 35.44 -4.09
C ASN A 780 -22.40 35.23 -5.52
N VAL A 781 -21.99 34.16 -6.19
CA VAL A 781 -22.52 33.77 -7.51
C VAL A 781 -23.98 33.34 -7.42
N ARG A 782 -24.40 32.64 -6.36
CA ARG A 782 -25.82 32.33 -6.10
C ARG A 782 -26.65 33.61 -5.99
N SER A 783 -26.20 34.59 -5.19
CA SER A 783 -26.90 35.87 -5.02
C SER A 783 -26.87 36.75 -6.27
N ALA A 784 -25.84 36.66 -7.12
CA ALA A 784 -25.83 37.32 -8.42
C ALA A 784 -26.89 36.73 -9.36
N LEU A 785 -26.96 35.39 -9.46
CA LEU A 785 -27.98 34.69 -10.24
C LEU A 785 -29.40 35.02 -9.76
N GLN A 786 -29.65 34.98 -8.45
CA GLN A 786 -30.97 35.31 -7.88
C GLN A 786 -31.46 36.72 -8.27
N ARG A 787 -30.55 37.70 -8.37
CA ARG A 787 -30.89 39.07 -8.82
C ARG A 787 -31.12 39.18 -10.33
N ILE A 788 -30.24 38.59 -11.13
CA ILE A 788 -30.27 38.71 -12.60
C ILE A 788 -31.43 37.91 -13.18
N TRP A 789 -31.58 36.65 -12.76
CA TRP A 789 -32.63 35.77 -13.24
C TRP A 789 -33.99 36.04 -12.56
N ARG A 790 -34.00 36.79 -11.44
CA ARG A 790 -35.18 37.07 -10.61
C ARG A 790 -35.88 35.81 -10.07
N GLU A 791 -35.14 34.71 -9.96
CA GLU A 791 -35.62 33.43 -9.42
C GLU A 791 -35.06 33.20 -8.00
N PRO A 792 -35.89 32.85 -7.00
CA PRO A 792 -35.39 32.50 -5.67
C PRO A 792 -34.65 31.15 -5.69
N GLU A 793 -35.17 30.18 -6.43
CA GLU A 793 -34.67 28.80 -6.55
C GLU A 793 -33.71 28.61 -7.74
N VAL A 794 -32.54 29.23 -7.66
CA VAL A 794 -31.52 29.10 -8.73
C VAL A 794 -31.00 27.68 -8.94
N GLU A 795 -31.33 26.72 -8.08
CA GLU A 795 -30.98 25.29 -8.21
C GLU A 795 -31.60 24.63 -9.44
N ASN A 796 -32.75 25.13 -9.90
CA ASN A 796 -33.43 24.65 -11.09
C ASN A 796 -32.76 25.13 -12.39
N LEU A 797 -31.99 26.23 -12.36
CA LEU A 797 -31.35 26.81 -13.55
C LEU A 797 -30.25 25.90 -14.15
N HIS A 798 -30.19 25.79 -15.47
CA HIS A 798 -29.15 25.00 -16.14
C HIS A 798 -27.75 25.52 -15.83
N LEU A 799 -27.54 26.83 -15.93
CA LEU A 799 -26.25 27.48 -15.65
C LEU A 799 -25.73 27.22 -14.22
N TYR A 800 -26.61 27.20 -13.20
CA TYR A 800 -26.20 26.89 -11.84
C TYR A 800 -25.87 25.39 -11.64
N ARG A 801 -26.55 24.49 -12.37
CA ARG A 801 -26.19 23.08 -12.43
C ARG A 801 -24.81 22.89 -13.07
N LEU A 802 -24.46 23.64 -14.12
CA LEU A 802 -23.10 23.67 -14.68
C LEU A 802 -22.08 24.17 -13.66
N PHE A 803 -22.32 25.32 -13.01
CA PHE A 803 -21.45 25.86 -11.96
C PHE A 803 -21.23 24.87 -10.80
N THR A 804 -22.28 24.15 -10.40
CA THR A 804 -22.20 23.13 -9.34
C THR A 804 -21.27 21.97 -9.74
N ARG A 805 -21.31 21.51 -10.99
CA ARG A 805 -20.35 20.52 -11.52
C ARG A 805 -18.92 21.07 -11.53
N VAL A 806 -18.73 22.32 -11.92
CA VAL A 806 -17.41 22.99 -11.89
C VAL A 806 -16.86 23.06 -10.46
N PHE A 807 -17.62 23.55 -9.48
CA PHE A 807 -17.18 23.57 -8.07
C PHE A 807 -16.81 22.18 -7.55
N ASN A 808 -17.59 21.15 -7.88
CA ASN A 808 -17.30 19.77 -7.47
C ASN A 808 -16.03 19.22 -8.16
N ARG A 809 -15.72 19.66 -9.38
CA ARG A 809 -14.45 19.37 -10.07
C ARG A 809 -13.26 20.10 -9.44
N LEU A 810 -13.44 21.35 -9.00
CA LEU A 810 -12.38 22.12 -8.32
C LEU A 810 -12.01 21.51 -6.95
N LEU A 811 -12.97 20.92 -6.23
CA LEU A 811 -12.71 20.17 -4.99
C LEU A 811 -12.20 18.73 -5.21
N TRP A 812 -12.18 18.24 -6.44
CA TRP A 812 -11.80 16.86 -6.76
C TRP A 812 -10.38 16.52 -6.27
N SER A 813 -10.24 15.32 -5.71
CA SER A 813 -8.99 14.84 -5.09
C SER A 813 -8.40 15.82 -4.07
N HIS A 814 -9.17 16.16 -3.02
CA HIS A 814 -8.77 17.09 -1.96
C HIS A 814 -8.24 18.44 -2.48
N GLY A 815 -9.01 19.08 -3.37
CA GLY A 815 -8.67 20.40 -3.92
C GLY A 815 -7.65 20.39 -5.06
N GLN A 816 -7.10 19.23 -5.45
CA GLN A 816 -6.17 19.11 -6.58
C GLN A 816 -6.78 19.66 -7.89
N GLY A 817 -8.10 19.56 -8.07
CA GLY A 817 -8.81 20.14 -9.22
C GLY A 817 -8.59 21.65 -9.40
N LEU A 818 -8.71 22.43 -8.32
CA LEU A 818 -8.40 23.87 -8.34
C LEU A 818 -6.89 24.12 -8.54
N TRP A 819 -6.03 23.32 -7.90
CA TRP A 819 -4.58 23.48 -8.05
C TRP A 819 -4.09 23.27 -9.48
N ASN A 820 -4.66 22.30 -10.19
CA ASN A 820 -4.35 22.04 -11.60
C ASN A 820 -4.70 23.23 -12.52
N CYS A 821 -5.59 24.13 -12.09
CA CYS A 821 -5.93 25.37 -12.81
C CYS A 821 -4.84 26.47 -12.69
N PHE A 822 -3.81 26.28 -11.86
CA PHE A 822 -2.61 27.13 -11.80
C PHE A 822 -1.41 26.58 -12.58
N SER A 823 -1.64 25.55 -13.41
CA SER A 823 -0.64 24.97 -14.31
C SER A 823 -1.06 25.15 -15.77
N ASN A 824 -0.12 25.03 -16.71
CA ASN A 824 -0.33 25.32 -18.15
C ASN A 824 -1.47 24.49 -18.80
N THR A 825 -1.94 23.43 -18.14
CA THR A 825 -3.15 22.64 -18.46
C THR A 825 -4.44 23.33 -17.98
N GLY A 826 -4.60 24.64 -18.25
CA GLY A 826 -5.65 25.48 -17.66
C GLY A 826 -7.10 25.08 -17.95
N SER A 827 -7.32 24.24 -18.98
CA SER A 827 -8.62 23.68 -19.38
C SER A 827 -8.96 22.33 -18.73
N SER A 828 -8.14 21.78 -17.82
CA SER A 828 -8.37 20.41 -17.28
C SER A 828 -9.72 20.21 -16.57
N TRP A 829 -10.37 21.28 -16.11
CA TRP A 829 -11.71 21.26 -15.54
C TRP A 829 -12.83 21.20 -16.61
N GLU A 830 -12.59 21.68 -17.83
CA GLU A 830 -13.56 21.65 -18.96
C GLU A 830 -13.87 20.22 -19.41
N THR A 831 -12.98 19.26 -19.08
CA THR A 831 -13.21 17.81 -19.26
C THR A 831 -14.48 17.28 -18.58
N VAL A 832 -15.05 18.02 -17.63
CA VAL A 832 -16.38 17.74 -17.03
C VAL A 832 -17.49 17.67 -18.08
N PHE A 833 -17.44 18.53 -19.10
CA PHE A 833 -18.49 18.61 -20.13
C PHE A 833 -18.27 17.58 -21.25
N SER A 834 -17.03 17.12 -21.46
CA SER A 834 -16.68 16.11 -22.48
C SER A 834 -17.26 14.71 -22.25
N ARG A 835 -17.99 14.50 -21.15
CA ARG A 835 -18.66 13.23 -20.77
C ARG A 835 -20.16 13.36 -20.52
N SER A 836 -20.75 14.54 -20.76
CA SER A 836 -22.20 14.77 -20.67
C SER A 836 -22.83 14.87 -22.05
N SER A 837 -24.04 14.36 -22.22
CA SER A 837 -24.86 14.50 -23.44
C SER A 837 -25.56 15.86 -23.57
N GLU A 838 -25.18 16.84 -22.75
CA GLU A 838 -25.71 18.21 -22.77
C GLU A 838 -24.73 19.12 -23.49
N VAL A 839 -25.21 19.84 -24.51
CA VAL A 839 -24.41 20.79 -25.28
C VAL A 839 -24.34 22.12 -24.51
N VAL A 840 -23.17 22.42 -23.95
CA VAL A 840 -22.91 23.70 -23.27
C VAL A 840 -22.59 24.77 -24.32
N SER A 841 -23.25 25.93 -24.26
CA SER A 841 -22.99 27.03 -25.20
C SER A 841 -21.64 27.73 -24.92
N PRO A 842 -21.05 28.43 -25.91
CA PRO A 842 -19.80 29.18 -25.71
C PRO A 842 -19.88 30.22 -24.60
N GLN A 843 -21.05 30.85 -24.43
CA GLN A 843 -21.30 31.89 -23.43
C GLN A 843 -21.37 31.31 -22.01
N GLU A 844 -22.01 30.15 -21.82
CA GLU A 844 -22.03 29.43 -20.54
C GLU A 844 -20.65 28.88 -20.17
N LEU A 845 -19.88 28.41 -21.16
CA LEU A 845 -18.49 28.03 -20.95
C LEU A 845 -17.63 29.22 -20.53
N GLN A 846 -17.87 30.42 -21.08
CA GLN A 846 -17.21 31.66 -20.68
C GLN A 846 -17.60 32.09 -19.25
N CYS A 847 -18.87 31.95 -18.86
CA CYS A 847 -19.31 32.09 -17.47
C CYS A 847 -18.55 31.13 -16.54
N CYS A 848 -18.40 29.86 -16.94
CA CYS A 848 -17.65 28.86 -16.17
C CYS A 848 -16.14 29.19 -16.10
N ARG A 849 -15.54 29.73 -17.18
CA ARG A 849 -14.14 30.22 -17.19
C ARG A 849 -13.94 31.34 -16.16
N ARG A 850 -14.84 32.34 -16.14
CA ARG A 850 -14.77 33.43 -15.14
C ARG A 850 -15.02 32.93 -13.72
N LEU A 851 -15.90 31.94 -13.53
CA LEU A 851 -16.11 31.28 -12.23
C LEU A 851 -14.84 30.62 -11.69
N VAL A 852 -14.13 29.86 -12.53
CA VAL A 852 -12.85 29.21 -12.14
C VAL A 852 -11.80 30.27 -11.81
N GLN A 853 -11.74 31.37 -12.56
CA GLN A 853 -10.82 32.46 -12.27
C GLN A 853 -11.09 33.10 -10.90
N LEU A 854 -12.36 33.43 -10.60
CA LEU A 854 -12.76 33.94 -9.26
C LEU A 854 -12.40 32.95 -8.13
N CYS A 855 -12.46 31.64 -8.39
CA CYS A 855 -12.03 30.61 -7.42
C CYS A 855 -10.50 30.58 -7.20
N ARG A 856 -9.71 30.83 -8.25
CA ARG A 856 -8.24 30.94 -8.16
C ARG A 856 -7.84 32.17 -7.35
N ASP A 857 -8.41 33.32 -7.71
CA ASP A 857 -8.03 34.61 -7.14
C ASP A 857 -8.46 34.70 -5.66
N CYS A 858 -9.62 34.10 -5.31
CA CYS A 858 -10.08 33.99 -3.93
C CYS A 858 -9.09 33.17 -3.06
N LEU A 859 -8.52 32.08 -3.60
CA LEU A 859 -7.49 31.32 -2.90
C LEU A 859 -6.21 32.15 -2.68
N LEU A 860 -5.79 32.95 -3.66
CA LEU A 860 -4.60 33.80 -3.54
C LEU A 860 -4.78 34.90 -2.48
N VAL A 861 -5.95 35.56 -2.45
CA VAL A 861 -6.29 36.57 -1.42
C VAL A 861 -6.34 35.92 -0.04
N VAL A 862 -7.03 34.79 0.13
CA VAL A 862 -7.11 34.07 1.41
C VAL A 862 -5.73 33.60 1.89
N TYR A 863 -4.87 33.14 0.97
CA TYR A 863 -3.48 32.79 1.26
C TYR A 863 -2.67 34.00 1.76
N LYS A 864 -2.70 35.13 1.04
CA LYS A 864 -1.90 36.33 1.39
C LYS A 864 -2.41 36.96 2.70
N PHE A 865 -3.73 37.04 2.90
CA PHE A 865 -4.33 37.49 4.17
C PHE A 865 -3.86 36.63 5.36
N VAL A 866 -3.84 35.31 5.22
CA VAL A 866 -3.33 34.37 6.24
C VAL A 866 -1.80 34.44 6.43
N PHE A 867 -1.06 34.92 5.43
CA PHE A 867 0.39 35.13 5.53
C PHE A 867 0.73 36.45 6.23
N GLU A 868 0.07 37.55 5.87
CA GLU A 868 0.26 38.88 6.48
C GLU A 868 -0.19 38.90 7.94
N SER A 869 -1.34 38.29 8.27
CA SER A 869 -1.83 38.14 9.66
C SER A 869 -1.00 37.21 10.56
N ARG A 870 0.08 36.61 10.04
CA ARG A 870 1.11 35.90 10.84
C ARG A 870 2.41 36.70 11.00
N GLY A 871 2.55 37.83 10.30
CA GLY A 871 3.72 38.71 10.37
C GLY A 871 3.55 39.90 11.31
N SER A 872 2.32 40.17 11.77
CA SER A 872 2.00 41.25 12.72
C SER A 872 1.35 40.71 13.98
N LEU A 873 1.54 41.45 15.09
CA LEU A 873 1.15 41.19 16.47
C LEU A 873 1.92 40.08 17.21
N THR A 874 2.41 40.47 18.39
CA THR A 874 3.12 39.64 19.36
C THR A 874 2.18 38.78 20.20
N GLY A 875 2.54 37.50 20.39
CA GLY A 875 2.39 36.88 21.71
C GLY A 875 0.99 36.59 22.24
N LEU A 876 0.03 36.18 21.41
CA LEU A 876 -1.15 35.40 21.84
C LEU A 876 -1.62 34.53 20.66
N SER A 877 -2.11 33.31 20.93
CA SER A 877 -2.59 32.38 19.89
C SER A 877 -4.12 32.44 19.77
N PRO A 878 -4.70 32.95 18.67
CA PRO A 878 -6.14 32.83 18.41
C PRO A 878 -6.46 31.42 17.94
N GLU A 879 -7.57 30.85 18.39
CA GLU A 879 -7.97 29.48 18.09
C GLU A 879 -8.50 29.34 16.65
N TRP A 880 -7.92 28.42 15.87
CA TRP A 880 -8.26 28.23 14.44
C TRP A 880 -9.57 27.46 14.20
N ASP A 881 -10.22 27.03 15.27
CA ASP A 881 -11.44 26.22 15.24
C ASP A 881 -12.74 27.04 15.42
N ASP A 882 -12.66 28.32 15.80
CA ASP A 882 -13.87 29.16 15.91
C ASP A 882 -14.45 29.52 14.54
N THR A 883 -15.65 28.99 14.28
CA THR A 883 -16.47 29.31 13.10
C THR A 883 -16.72 30.81 12.87
N ARG A 884 -16.71 31.65 13.91
CA ARG A 884 -16.90 33.11 13.81
C ARG A 884 -15.80 33.79 13.00
N TYR A 885 -14.56 33.28 13.05
CA TYR A 885 -13.44 33.85 12.30
C TYR A 885 -13.62 33.71 10.78
N TRP A 886 -14.16 32.56 10.33
CA TRP A 886 -14.50 32.35 8.92
C TRP A 886 -15.68 33.21 8.46
N ASN A 887 -16.63 33.52 9.35
CA ASN A 887 -17.76 34.39 9.03
C ASN A 887 -17.30 35.84 8.79
N ALA A 888 -16.29 36.33 9.51
CA ALA A 888 -15.69 37.65 9.27
C ALA A 888 -15.04 37.72 7.88
N VAL A 889 -14.21 36.74 7.51
CA VAL A 889 -13.60 36.64 6.17
C VAL A 889 -14.67 36.56 5.08
N SER A 890 -15.71 35.75 5.26
CA SER A 890 -16.77 35.55 4.26
C SER A 890 -17.62 36.80 3.99
N ARG A 891 -17.72 37.73 4.94
CA ARG A 891 -18.47 38.99 4.79
C ARG A 891 -17.69 40.09 4.06
N SER A 892 -16.38 39.92 3.82
CA SER A 892 -15.52 40.97 3.29
C SER A 892 -14.67 40.59 2.06
N CYS A 893 -14.51 39.30 1.72
CA CYS A 893 -13.67 38.89 0.59
C CYS A 893 -14.24 39.14 -0.82
N LEU A 894 -15.55 39.36 -0.95
CA LEU A 894 -16.19 39.70 -2.23
C LEU A 894 -17.17 40.84 -1.99
N THR A 895 -17.24 41.77 -2.93
CA THR A 895 -18.31 42.77 -2.99
C THR A 895 -18.70 42.95 -4.44
N ALA A 896 -19.93 42.57 -4.79
CA ALA A 896 -20.50 42.98 -6.06
C ALA A 896 -20.72 44.49 -6.03
N LEU A 897 -20.32 45.20 -7.09
CA LEU A 897 -20.47 46.65 -7.22
C LEU A 897 -21.93 47.06 -6.97
N SER A 898 -22.21 47.63 -5.79
CA SER A 898 -23.52 48.15 -5.39
C SER A 898 -23.78 49.53 -6.01
N ARG A 899 -23.58 49.62 -7.32
CA ARG A 899 -23.90 50.76 -8.19
C ARG A 899 -24.63 50.32 -9.46
N TRP A 900 -25.60 49.42 -9.32
CA TRP A 900 -26.88 49.63 -10.01
C TRP A 900 -27.67 50.69 -9.22
N LYS A 901 -27.19 51.94 -9.28
CA LYS A 901 -28.02 53.11 -8.99
C LYS A 901 -28.68 53.50 -10.32
N VAL A 902 -29.96 53.82 -10.27
CA VAL A 902 -30.79 54.03 -11.47
C VAL A 902 -30.21 55.10 -12.39
N SER A 903 -30.08 54.74 -13.66
CA SER A 903 -30.04 55.60 -14.85
C SER A 903 -30.53 54.75 -16.01
#